data_AF-A0A6P0X2L7-F1
#
_entry.id   AF-A0A6P0X2L7-F1
#
_cell.length_a   1.000
_cell.length_b   1.000
_cell.length_c   1.000
_cell.angle_alpha   90.00
_cell.angle_beta   90.00
_cell.angle_gamma   90.00
#
_symmetry.space_group_name_H-M   'P 1'
#
loop_
_entity.id
_entity.type
_entity.pdbx_description
1 polymer ?
#
loop_
_entity_poly.entity_id
_entity_poly.type
_entity_poly.pdbx_seq_one_letter_code
_entity_poly.pdbx_strand_id
1 'polypeptide(L)'
;MTSIDELILRSTNPFDNYRSVNFWDQQQATEPTVNSIHKDAIAQIETTLDQVAVDHRTRTVRLEGDPGSGKTFLLGRLKRKLNPKAFFAYIPPFPQSDEIWRHILRYTVNSLVEVPHRQQDSQLLRWLKSLSVFKRWSFGKGLGQGSVWDWLRTDKQRFITNLKETYQRAPLYNADSFFSLLHDLTNPKLYPKACEWLKGDDLSEESLKRLGLRHSIDSEEAAYEILANFGRISMATQPIVLCFDQLESIACLPDGSLNLPALFNANTRIHDENHNFLIIISIIINTWKQNEHRLDQSHKDRIDTNLTLRPISIEQAQSIWATRLFPLHSQAKYQPNSIIYPLNRQYLEAELPSGKTNPRNALLIGRDIFQQYKAWLAQETKEKFQPTYKPQQPKSKPSDLLANFKLNWLEELTKIQEKFTSIRQLSSPELIRIVQDVLTALQLEEIATPLFTKTKYASYSLSYQLPNHKGKVGVIWTEDSNMNSFFNVMRACQKEVQNHSDTTLQLIRSIGVGKPSNAGYKLYQTIFTGSPHRHLIPSLNSVQYLVTYHNLVKDAREGDLLIGSEALGLKGLQALVRESKVLEDCQLLQDLGIFVEQQPKEEIRDLNNPQQSNTSKASQNGLLPVKDYLFNLVKTQGLMGRQILVQNICSQFTQVPESQVEELLEHLCKEKQISILNPREQPEAQLVYLGFAE
;
A
#
# COMPACT_ATOMS: atom_id res chain seq x y z
N MET A 1 -4.63 11.47 -39.49
CA MET A 1 -4.12 12.29 -38.37
C MET A 1 -5.33 12.82 -37.63
N THR A 2 -5.46 12.42 -36.37
CA THR A 2 -6.70 12.46 -35.57
C THR A 2 -6.91 13.85 -34.96
N SER A 3 -8.15 14.33 -34.96
CA SER A 3 -8.50 15.59 -34.26
C SER A 3 -8.48 15.39 -32.74
N ILE A 4 -8.42 16.49 -31.97
CA ILE A 4 -8.46 16.38 -30.50
C ILE A 4 -9.79 15.78 -30.00
N ASP A 5 -10.91 16.10 -30.65
CA ASP A 5 -12.23 15.58 -30.28
C ASP A 5 -12.35 14.08 -30.57
N GLU A 6 -11.79 13.62 -31.70
CA GLU A 6 -11.69 12.19 -32.02
C GLU A 6 -10.80 11.46 -31.00
N LEU A 7 -9.71 12.07 -30.52
CA LEU A 7 -8.86 11.51 -29.47
C LEU A 7 -9.60 11.41 -28.14
N ILE A 8 -10.35 12.47 -27.74
CA ILE A 8 -11.16 12.48 -26.51
C ILE A 8 -12.23 11.38 -26.54
N LEU A 9 -12.91 11.19 -27.67
CA LEU A 9 -13.90 10.12 -27.83
C LEU A 9 -13.30 8.73 -27.65
N ARG A 10 -12.07 8.53 -28.12
CA ARG A 10 -11.40 7.22 -28.08
C ARG A 10 -10.74 6.93 -26.73
N SER A 11 -10.20 7.96 -26.04
CA SER A 11 -9.39 7.79 -24.84
C SER A 11 -10.19 7.42 -23.59
N THR A 12 -9.51 6.91 -22.56
CA THR A 12 -10.04 6.93 -21.20
C THR A 12 -10.08 8.36 -20.66
N ASN A 13 -10.86 8.60 -19.61
CA ASN A 13 -10.88 9.89 -18.94
C ASN A 13 -9.52 10.14 -18.24
N PRO A 14 -8.78 11.20 -18.61
CA PRO A 14 -7.44 11.46 -18.07
C PRO A 14 -7.43 11.86 -16.59
N PHE A 15 -8.60 12.11 -16.01
CA PHE A 15 -8.74 12.43 -14.59
C PHE A 15 -8.97 11.20 -13.71
N ASP A 16 -9.31 10.02 -14.26
CA ASP A 16 -9.72 8.85 -13.47
C ASP A 16 -8.64 8.29 -12.52
N ASN A 17 -7.38 8.66 -12.68
CA ASN A 17 -6.30 8.27 -11.77
C ASN A 17 -6.10 9.29 -10.62
N TYR A 18 -6.87 9.14 -9.53
CA TYR A 18 -6.87 10.07 -8.39
C TYR A 18 -5.89 9.73 -7.26
N ARG A 19 -5.27 8.56 -7.28
CA ARG A 19 -4.77 7.93 -6.05
C ARG A 19 -3.35 8.39 -5.70
N SER A 20 -3.22 9.12 -4.60
CA SER A 20 -1.91 9.31 -3.96
C SER A 20 -1.60 8.09 -3.10
N VAL A 21 -0.77 7.19 -3.61
CA VAL A 21 -0.24 6.06 -2.83
C VAL A 21 1.02 6.51 -2.08
N ASN A 22 1.45 5.72 -1.07
CA ASN A 22 2.79 5.75 -0.48
C ASN A 22 3.83 6.22 -1.51
N PHE A 23 4.71 7.12 -1.13
CA PHE A 23 5.68 7.73 -2.05
C PHE A 23 6.76 6.76 -2.58
N TRP A 24 6.83 5.54 -2.06
CA TRP A 24 7.56 4.42 -2.69
C TRP A 24 6.73 3.71 -3.75
N ASP A 25 5.42 3.71 -3.58
CA ASP A 25 4.47 3.01 -4.43
C ASP A 25 3.95 3.83 -5.61
N GLN A 26 4.07 5.15 -5.57
CA GLN A 26 3.86 5.98 -6.75
C GLN A 26 4.78 5.44 -7.84
N GLN A 27 4.22 4.75 -8.84
CA GLN A 27 4.88 4.61 -10.14
C GLN A 27 5.41 6.01 -10.42
N GLN A 28 6.70 6.10 -10.70
CA GLN A 28 7.43 7.37 -10.77
C GLN A 28 7.02 8.11 -12.05
N ALA A 29 5.72 8.33 -12.21
CA ALA A 29 5.05 8.86 -13.35
C ALA A 29 5.54 10.29 -13.52
N THR A 30 6.12 10.46 -14.70
CA THR A 30 6.27 11.62 -15.57
C THR A 30 5.16 12.66 -15.57
N GLU A 31 4.17 12.62 -14.67
CA GLU A 31 3.13 13.65 -14.58
C GLU A 31 3.77 14.99 -14.13
N PRO A 32 3.61 16.05 -14.94
CA PRO A 32 4.10 17.38 -14.59
C PRO A 32 3.63 17.79 -13.19
N THR A 33 4.55 18.18 -12.31
CA THR A 33 4.15 18.61 -10.96
C THR A 33 3.85 20.11 -10.96
N VAL A 34 2.68 20.50 -10.46
CA VAL A 34 2.34 21.92 -10.27
C VAL A 34 3.12 22.48 -9.08
N ASN A 35 4.26 23.11 -9.36
CA ASN A 35 5.22 23.53 -8.33
C ASN A 35 4.69 24.58 -7.35
N SER A 36 3.71 25.38 -7.75
CA SER A 36 3.12 26.44 -6.93
C SER A 36 2.26 25.92 -5.77
N ILE A 37 1.70 24.71 -5.87
CA ILE A 37 0.87 24.13 -4.80
C ILE A 37 1.74 23.84 -3.58
N HIS A 38 1.32 24.28 -2.39
CA HIS A 38 1.98 24.04 -1.10
C HIS A 38 3.46 24.43 -1.04
N LYS A 39 3.91 25.36 -1.90
CA LYS A 39 5.32 25.78 -1.98
C LYS A 39 5.87 26.24 -0.62
N ASP A 40 5.08 26.98 0.14
CA ASP A 40 5.47 27.51 1.44
C ASP A 40 5.67 26.39 2.48
N ALA A 41 4.81 25.37 2.46
CA ALA A 41 4.95 24.21 3.35
C ALA A 41 6.24 23.43 3.02
N ILE A 42 6.55 23.24 1.73
CA ILE A 42 7.81 22.60 1.30
C ILE A 42 9.02 23.41 1.77
N ALA A 43 8.99 24.74 1.61
CA ALA A 43 10.08 25.61 2.02
C ALA A 43 10.30 25.59 3.55
N GLN A 44 9.22 25.57 4.34
CA GLN A 44 9.31 25.45 5.79
C GLN A 44 9.89 24.10 6.22
N ILE A 45 9.43 22.99 5.64
CA ILE A 45 9.97 21.64 5.94
C ILE A 45 11.45 21.55 5.55
N GLU A 46 11.84 22.10 4.40
CA GLU A 46 13.25 22.16 4.00
C GLU A 46 14.09 23.00 4.98
N THR A 47 13.56 24.12 5.46
CA THR A 47 14.23 24.94 6.48
C THR A 47 14.41 24.17 7.78
N THR A 48 13.37 23.48 8.26
CA THR A 48 13.45 22.63 9.45
C THR A 48 14.47 21.50 9.25
N LEU A 49 14.51 20.87 8.08
CA LEU A 49 15.50 19.84 7.76
C LEU A 49 16.92 20.39 7.77
N ASP A 50 17.15 21.56 7.18
CA ASP A 50 18.45 22.22 7.16
C ASP A 50 18.89 22.57 8.60
N GLN A 51 17.97 22.93 9.51
CA GLN A 51 18.27 23.10 10.94
C GLN A 51 18.70 21.79 11.62
N VAL A 52 17.97 20.69 11.38
CA VAL A 52 18.34 19.35 11.89
C VAL A 52 19.73 18.95 11.40
N ALA A 53 20.05 19.21 10.14
CA ALA A 53 21.36 18.90 9.57
C ALA A 53 22.52 19.68 10.22
N VAL A 54 22.24 20.88 10.74
CA VAL A 54 23.25 21.77 11.36
C VAL A 54 23.50 21.43 12.82
N ASP A 55 22.45 21.28 13.63
CA ASP A 55 22.58 21.10 15.08
C ASP A 55 22.31 19.67 15.58
N HIS A 56 21.92 18.78 14.65
CA HIS A 56 21.58 17.37 14.91
C HIS A 56 20.45 17.17 15.93
N ARG A 57 19.70 18.22 16.28
CA ARG A 57 18.53 18.08 17.15
C ARG A 57 17.35 17.57 16.35
N THR A 58 16.73 16.50 16.86
CA THR A 58 15.50 15.98 16.29
C THR A 58 14.42 17.04 16.34
N ARG A 59 13.63 17.15 15.27
CA ARG A 59 12.49 18.07 15.20
C ARG A 59 11.27 17.37 14.64
N THR A 60 10.09 17.81 15.07
CA THR A 60 8.80 17.31 14.65
C THR A 60 8.00 18.37 13.89
N VAL A 61 7.50 18.01 12.72
CA VAL A 61 6.56 18.79 11.93
C VAL A 61 5.20 18.10 11.94
N ARG A 62 4.18 18.77 12.47
CA ARG A 62 2.79 18.35 12.28
C ARG A 62 2.27 18.94 10.97
N LEU A 63 1.88 18.08 10.05
CA LEU A 63 1.32 18.44 8.75
C LEU A 63 -0.19 18.12 8.74
N GLU A 64 -1.00 19.16 8.82
CA GLU A 64 -2.45 19.05 8.79
C GLU A 64 -3.02 19.34 7.40
N GLY A 65 -4.08 18.63 7.03
CA GLY A 65 -4.87 18.96 5.85
C GLY A 65 -6.11 18.09 5.71
N ASP A 66 -7.18 18.67 5.17
CA ASP A 66 -8.43 17.95 4.88
C ASP A 66 -8.18 16.75 3.93
N PRO A 67 -9.09 15.76 3.89
CA PRO A 67 -9.06 14.71 2.86
C PRO A 67 -8.90 15.31 1.46
N GLY A 68 -7.97 14.77 0.67
CA GLY A 68 -7.73 15.27 -0.69
C GLY A 68 -6.98 16.61 -0.80
N SER A 69 -6.49 17.17 0.31
CA SER A 69 -5.60 18.35 0.32
C SER A 69 -4.22 18.09 -0.32
N GLY A 70 -3.86 16.82 -0.54
CA GLY A 70 -2.59 16.41 -1.16
C GLY A 70 -1.44 16.15 -0.20
N LYS A 71 -1.72 15.73 1.05
CA LYS A 71 -0.70 15.38 2.07
C LYS A 71 0.30 14.34 1.55
N THR A 72 -0.18 13.16 1.15
CA THR A 72 0.67 12.07 0.62
C THR A 72 1.42 12.50 -0.66
N PHE A 73 0.80 13.31 -1.51
CA PHE A 73 1.46 13.89 -2.69
C PHE A 73 2.59 14.88 -2.31
N LEU A 74 2.39 15.70 -1.27
CA LEU A 74 3.41 16.59 -0.71
C LEU A 74 4.61 15.77 -0.19
N LEU A 75 4.37 14.68 0.54
CA LEU A 75 5.43 13.80 1.03
C LEU A 75 6.25 13.20 -0.13
N GLY A 76 5.59 12.78 -1.21
CA GLY A 76 6.28 12.34 -2.44
C GLY A 76 7.13 13.43 -3.09
N ARG A 77 6.64 14.69 -3.11
CA ARG A 77 7.43 15.85 -3.58
C ARG A 77 8.62 16.16 -2.68
N LEU A 78 8.44 16.12 -1.37
CA LEU A 78 9.50 16.31 -0.38
C LEU A 78 10.60 15.27 -0.56
N LYS A 79 10.23 13.99 -0.66
CA LYS A 79 11.18 12.91 -0.96
C LYS A 79 11.96 13.23 -2.23
N ARG A 80 11.29 13.51 -3.36
CA ARG A 80 11.99 13.79 -4.64
C ARG A 80 12.94 14.98 -4.55
N LYS A 81 12.54 16.06 -3.86
CA LYS A 81 13.33 17.28 -3.72
C LYS A 81 14.51 17.11 -2.76
N LEU A 82 14.30 16.41 -1.64
CA LEU A 82 15.21 16.41 -0.49
C LEU A 82 15.97 15.08 -0.30
N ASN A 83 15.75 14.04 -1.10
CA ASN A 83 16.57 12.80 -1.06
C ASN A 83 18.09 13.02 -1.20
N PRO A 84 18.57 14.07 -1.90
CA PRO A 84 20.00 14.41 -1.90
C PRO A 84 20.51 14.90 -0.54
N LYS A 85 19.63 15.43 0.34
CA LYS A 85 19.96 16.02 1.64
C LYS A 85 19.64 15.09 2.83
N ALA A 86 18.76 14.11 2.66
CA ALA A 86 18.29 13.24 3.75
C ALA A 86 17.77 11.89 3.24
N PHE A 87 17.71 10.91 4.14
CA PHE A 87 17.11 9.60 3.88
C PHE A 87 15.65 9.59 4.31
N PHE A 88 14.75 9.11 3.46
CA PHE A 88 13.30 9.15 3.72
C PHE A 88 12.76 7.79 4.11
N ALA A 89 11.92 7.76 5.15
CA ALA A 89 11.16 6.61 5.59
C ALA A 89 9.66 6.91 5.57
N TYR A 90 8.88 6.05 4.90
CA TYR A 90 7.42 6.05 4.99
C TYR A 90 7.00 5.10 6.11
N ILE A 91 6.31 5.61 7.12
CA ILE A 91 5.80 4.81 8.23
C ILE A 91 4.28 4.70 8.05
N PRO A 92 3.77 3.54 7.60
CA PRO A 92 2.33 3.33 7.48
C PRO A 92 1.68 3.22 8.85
N PRO A 93 0.33 3.19 8.91
CA PRO A 93 -0.41 3.06 10.16
C PRO A 93 -0.06 1.77 10.89
N PHE A 94 0.22 1.87 12.19
CA PHE A 94 0.55 0.69 13.01
C PHE A 94 -0.73 -0.06 13.40
N PRO A 95 -0.76 -1.41 13.24
CA PRO A 95 -1.96 -2.20 13.49
C PRO A 95 -2.30 -2.34 14.97
N GLN A 96 -1.27 -2.32 15.84
CA GLN A 96 -1.37 -2.51 17.28
C GLN A 96 -0.34 -1.62 17.98
N SER A 97 -0.65 -1.17 19.19
CA SER A 97 0.14 -0.15 19.89
C SER A 97 1.26 -0.73 20.77
N ASP A 98 1.19 -2.01 21.09
CA ASP A 98 2.17 -2.76 21.88
C ASP A 98 3.43 -3.16 21.08
N GLU A 99 3.39 -3.04 19.75
CA GLU A 99 4.51 -3.32 18.84
C GLU A 99 4.92 -2.10 17.99
N ILE A 100 4.73 -0.88 18.51
CA ILE A 100 4.95 0.36 17.76
C ILE A 100 6.40 0.57 17.32
N TRP A 101 7.39 0.24 18.17
CA TRP A 101 8.81 0.41 17.85
C TRP A 101 9.30 -0.59 16.84
N ARG A 102 8.86 -1.85 16.94
CA ARG A 102 9.11 -2.86 15.89
C ARG A 102 8.52 -2.42 14.56
N HIS A 103 7.32 -1.85 14.57
CA HIS A 103 6.68 -1.29 13.37
C HIS A 103 7.48 -0.13 12.77
N ILE A 104 7.86 0.87 13.57
CA ILE A 104 8.65 2.02 13.11
C ILE A 104 10.00 1.55 12.54
N LEU A 105 10.72 0.66 13.25
CA LEU A 105 11.99 0.12 12.79
C LEU A 105 11.83 -0.63 11.45
N ARG A 106 10.86 -1.55 11.37
CA ARG A 106 10.57 -2.34 10.16
C ARG A 106 10.38 -1.45 8.94
N TYR A 107 9.53 -0.43 9.06
CA TYR A 107 9.21 0.45 7.95
C TYR A 107 10.28 1.50 7.64
N THR A 108 11.07 1.89 8.64
CA THR A 108 12.30 2.65 8.43
C THR A 108 13.27 1.85 7.57
N VAL A 109 13.56 0.59 7.94
CA VAL A 109 14.49 -0.25 7.18
C VAL A 109 13.92 -0.64 5.82
N ASN A 110 12.62 -0.94 5.70
CA ASN A 110 11.95 -1.15 4.41
C ASN A 110 12.18 0.05 3.47
N SER A 111 11.99 1.27 3.96
CA SER A 111 12.23 2.46 3.15
C SER A 111 13.72 2.69 2.85
N LEU A 112 14.62 2.35 3.78
CA LEU A 112 16.05 2.49 3.55
C LEU A 112 16.56 1.49 2.50
N VAL A 113 15.97 0.30 2.37
CA VAL A 113 16.39 -0.66 1.33
C VAL A 113 15.89 -0.29 -0.06
N GLU A 114 14.96 0.65 -0.19
CA GLU A 114 14.48 1.15 -1.48
C GLU A 114 15.56 1.96 -2.23
N VAL A 115 15.51 1.87 -3.57
CA VAL A 115 16.41 2.60 -4.47
C VAL A 115 15.74 3.91 -4.92
N PRO A 116 16.28 5.08 -4.58
CA PRO A 116 15.73 6.35 -5.02
C PRO A 116 15.84 6.53 -6.55
N HIS A 117 14.95 7.33 -7.12
CA HIS A 117 14.96 7.63 -8.56
C HIS A 117 16.33 8.17 -9.03
N ARG A 118 16.80 7.68 -10.18
CA ARG A 118 18.11 7.97 -10.79
C ARG A 118 19.32 7.56 -9.94
N GLN A 119 19.13 6.75 -8.91
CA GLN A 119 20.21 6.13 -8.15
C GLN A 119 20.33 4.64 -8.52
N GLN A 120 21.52 4.07 -8.31
CA GLN A 120 21.76 2.63 -8.47
C GLN A 120 21.70 1.89 -7.14
N ASP A 121 22.10 2.56 -6.05
CA ASP A 121 22.15 1.98 -4.71
C ASP A 121 20.92 2.35 -3.89
N SER A 122 20.54 1.45 -2.97
CA SER A 122 19.53 1.73 -1.95
C SER A 122 19.96 2.88 -1.03
N GLN A 123 18.98 3.53 -0.36
CA GLN A 123 19.28 4.55 0.64
C GLN A 123 20.19 4.01 1.76
N LEU A 124 20.01 2.75 2.17
CA LEU A 124 20.81 2.08 3.19
C LEU A 124 22.26 1.93 2.74
N LEU A 125 22.49 1.50 1.50
CA LEU A 125 23.83 1.39 0.96
C LEU A 125 24.47 2.77 0.77
N ARG A 126 23.71 3.78 0.31
CA ARG A 126 24.19 5.17 0.21
C ARG A 126 24.58 5.73 1.59
N TRP A 127 23.76 5.47 2.60
CA TRP A 127 24.05 5.83 3.98
C TRP A 127 25.34 5.16 4.46
N LEU A 128 25.48 3.84 4.27
CA LEU A 128 26.69 3.09 4.61
C LEU A 128 27.94 3.67 3.91
N LYS A 129 27.83 3.97 2.61
CA LYS A 129 28.90 4.60 1.80
C LYS A 129 29.30 5.99 2.27
N SER A 130 28.38 6.71 2.90
CA SER A 130 28.61 8.07 3.37
C SER A 130 29.37 8.16 4.69
N LEU A 131 29.51 7.04 5.42
CA LEU A 131 30.25 6.97 6.67
C LEU A 131 31.72 7.34 6.49
N SER A 132 32.30 7.98 7.49
CA SER A 132 33.67 8.53 7.45
C SER A 132 34.75 7.48 7.16
N VAL A 133 34.53 6.23 7.57
CA VAL A 133 35.43 5.09 7.26
C VAL A 133 35.60 4.91 5.75
N PHE A 134 34.55 5.12 4.97
CA PHE A 134 34.60 5.04 3.50
C PHE A 134 35.22 6.31 2.88
N LYS A 135 34.94 7.49 3.45
CA LYS A 135 35.50 8.77 2.96
C LYS A 135 37.00 8.92 3.22
N ARG A 136 37.47 8.60 4.43
CA ARG A 136 38.88 8.77 4.85
C ARG A 136 39.84 7.91 4.01
N TRP A 137 39.36 6.78 3.48
CA TRP A 137 40.18 5.85 2.71
C TRP A 137 40.08 6.02 1.20
N SER A 138 38.99 6.60 0.70
CA SER A 138 38.89 7.04 -0.70
C SER A 138 39.88 8.18 -1.03
N PHE A 139 40.28 8.98 -0.04
CA PHE A 139 41.24 10.09 -0.21
C PHE A 139 42.69 9.71 0.13
N GLY A 140 42.92 8.62 0.87
CA GLY A 140 44.22 8.30 1.47
C GLY A 140 45.25 7.66 0.54
N LYS A 141 44.85 7.08 -0.59
CA LYS A 141 45.73 6.56 -1.65
C LYS A 141 44.94 6.64 -2.95
N GLY A 142 45.57 7.00 -4.07
CA GLY A 142 44.95 7.06 -5.41
C GLY A 142 44.53 5.68 -5.94
N LEU A 143 43.68 4.98 -5.19
CA LEU A 143 43.10 3.68 -5.49
C LEU A 143 41.64 3.90 -5.87
N GLY A 144 41.23 3.34 -7.01
CA GLY A 144 39.85 3.43 -7.47
C GLY A 144 38.85 2.83 -6.47
N GLN A 145 37.58 3.26 -6.53
CA GLN A 145 36.52 2.81 -5.60
C GLN A 145 36.47 1.28 -5.40
N GLY A 146 36.78 0.48 -6.43
CA GLY A 146 36.79 -0.99 -6.35
C GLY A 146 37.72 -1.56 -5.25
N SER A 147 38.90 -0.97 -5.04
CA SER A 147 39.89 -1.48 -4.07
C SER A 147 39.43 -1.34 -2.60
N VAL A 148 38.61 -0.34 -2.28
CA VAL A 148 38.10 -0.11 -0.92
C VAL A 148 36.99 -1.11 -0.59
N TRP A 149 36.14 -1.44 -1.55
CA TRP A 149 35.07 -2.44 -1.39
C TRP A 149 35.59 -3.86 -1.25
N ASP A 150 36.59 -4.23 -2.05
CA ASP A 150 37.19 -5.55 -1.98
C ASP A 150 37.92 -5.75 -0.64
N TRP A 151 38.57 -4.70 -0.13
CA TRP A 151 39.19 -4.72 1.18
C TRP A 151 38.18 -4.78 2.33
N LEU A 152 37.11 -3.98 2.28
CA LEU A 152 36.05 -3.99 3.29
C LEU A 152 35.33 -5.33 3.40
N ARG A 153 35.27 -6.11 2.31
CA ARG A 153 34.74 -7.48 2.33
C ARG A 153 35.66 -8.49 3.03
N THR A 154 36.94 -8.17 3.21
CA THR A 154 37.96 -9.13 3.67
C THR A 154 38.30 -9.07 5.16
N ASP A 155 38.07 -7.95 5.86
CA ASP A 155 38.45 -7.80 7.28
C ASP A 155 37.36 -7.16 8.16
N LYS A 156 36.41 -8.00 8.57
CA LYS A 156 35.26 -7.64 9.44
C LYS A 156 35.69 -7.09 10.80
N GLN A 157 36.74 -7.64 11.41
CA GLN A 157 37.20 -7.22 12.74
C GLN A 157 37.75 -5.80 12.70
N ARG A 158 38.58 -5.50 11.70
CA ARG A 158 39.13 -4.16 11.54
C ARG A 158 38.06 -3.13 11.19
N PHE A 159 37.03 -3.51 10.43
CA PHE A 159 35.88 -2.65 10.18
C PHE A 159 35.14 -2.26 11.47
N ILE A 160 34.85 -3.25 12.33
CA ILE A 160 34.16 -3.03 13.61
C ILE A 160 35.01 -2.13 14.53
N THR A 161 36.31 -2.41 14.66
CA THR A 161 37.22 -1.60 15.48
C THR A 161 37.26 -0.14 15.02
N ASN A 162 37.40 0.10 13.71
CA ASN A 162 37.42 1.47 13.16
C ASN A 162 36.11 2.23 13.44
N LEU A 163 34.95 1.58 13.32
CA LEU A 163 33.67 2.21 13.62
C LEU A 163 33.51 2.47 15.12
N LYS A 164 33.93 1.55 15.99
CA LYS A 164 33.94 1.77 17.44
C LYS A 164 34.80 2.95 17.85
N GLU A 165 35.97 3.11 17.25
CA GLU A 165 36.84 4.27 17.48
C GLU A 165 36.19 5.56 16.99
N THR A 166 35.57 5.52 15.81
CA THR A 166 34.90 6.70 15.21
C THR A 166 33.71 7.16 16.05
N TYR A 167 32.92 6.23 16.58
CA TYR A 167 31.69 6.50 17.33
C TYR A 167 31.84 6.28 18.83
N GLN A 168 33.06 6.35 19.38
CA GLN A 168 33.34 6.03 20.79
C GLN A 168 32.54 6.89 21.79
N ARG A 169 32.15 8.11 21.39
CA ARG A 169 31.37 9.05 22.21
C ARG A 169 29.86 8.86 22.10
N ALA A 170 29.39 8.07 21.14
CA ALA A 170 27.97 7.78 20.96
C ALA A 170 27.63 6.46 21.68
N PRO A 171 26.68 6.44 22.62
CA PRO A 171 26.25 5.20 23.25
C PRO A 171 25.50 4.36 22.21
N LEU A 172 26.11 3.31 21.68
CA LEU A 172 25.47 2.43 20.70
C LEU A 172 25.05 1.10 21.34
N TYR A 173 23.78 0.78 21.21
CA TYR A 173 23.25 -0.49 21.70
C TYR A 173 23.77 -1.65 20.87
N ASN A 174 24.33 -2.67 21.52
CA ASN A 174 24.91 -3.86 20.87
C ASN A 174 25.84 -3.50 19.69
N ALA A 175 26.74 -2.51 19.89
CA ALA A 175 27.59 -1.94 18.85
C ALA A 175 28.35 -2.99 18.01
N ASP A 176 28.88 -4.04 18.64
CA ASP A 176 29.55 -5.14 17.94
C ASP A 176 28.64 -5.83 16.92
N SER A 177 27.46 -6.26 17.38
CA SER A 177 26.46 -6.93 16.53
C SER A 177 25.98 -6.00 15.42
N PHE A 178 25.74 -4.72 15.74
CA PHE A 178 25.25 -3.75 14.77
C PHE A 178 26.30 -3.45 13.69
N PHE A 179 27.55 -3.17 14.06
CA PHE A 179 28.62 -2.93 13.09
C PHE A 179 29.00 -4.18 12.30
N SER A 180 28.98 -5.35 12.94
CA SER A 180 29.09 -6.65 12.28
C SER A 180 28.06 -6.79 11.15
N LEU A 181 26.83 -6.36 11.41
CA LEU A 181 25.75 -6.40 10.44
C LEU A 181 25.91 -5.37 9.32
N LEU A 182 26.37 -4.16 9.64
CA LEU A 182 26.68 -3.14 8.63
C LEU A 182 27.75 -3.62 7.65
N HIS A 183 28.75 -4.37 8.13
CA HIS A 183 29.72 -5.04 7.27
C HIS A 183 29.04 -6.08 6.38
N ASP A 184 28.14 -6.90 6.93
CA ASP A 184 27.47 -7.97 6.19
C ASP A 184 26.55 -7.44 5.06
N LEU A 185 26.08 -6.19 5.15
CA LEU A 185 25.39 -5.50 4.05
C LEU A 185 26.28 -5.30 2.81
N THR A 186 27.60 -5.31 2.95
CA THR A 186 28.53 -5.19 1.81
C THR A 186 28.73 -6.51 1.04
N ASN A 187 28.22 -7.62 1.60
CA ASN A 187 28.32 -8.96 1.03
C ASN A 187 26.99 -9.35 0.36
N PRO A 188 26.94 -9.53 -0.97
CA PRO A 188 25.71 -9.89 -1.68
C PRO A 188 25.01 -11.16 -1.17
N LYS A 189 25.77 -12.13 -0.62
CA LYS A 189 25.20 -13.39 -0.08
C LYS A 189 24.53 -13.21 1.29
N LEU A 190 24.98 -12.23 2.07
CA LEU A 190 24.46 -11.96 3.41
C LEU A 190 23.45 -10.81 3.42
N TYR A 191 23.53 -9.91 2.44
CA TYR A 191 22.70 -8.71 2.33
C TYR A 191 21.20 -8.97 2.56
N PRO A 192 20.53 -9.96 1.92
CA PRO A 192 19.11 -10.19 2.17
C PRO A 192 18.80 -10.53 3.63
N LYS A 193 19.62 -11.39 4.25
CA LYS A 193 19.44 -11.79 5.65
C LYS A 193 19.81 -10.69 6.64
N ALA A 194 20.80 -9.88 6.32
CA ALA A 194 21.14 -8.70 7.10
C ALA A 194 19.99 -7.68 7.10
N CYS A 195 19.36 -7.46 5.94
CA CYS A 195 18.16 -6.63 5.82
C CYS A 195 16.97 -7.20 6.61
N GLU A 196 16.69 -8.52 6.52
CA GLU A 196 15.63 -9.16 7.33
C GLU A 196 15.86 -8.95 8.84
N TRP A 197 17.11 -9.12 9.32
CA TRP A 197 17.42 -8.86 10.74
C TRP A 197 17.23 -7.39 11.13
N LEU A 198 17.71 -6.45 10.30
CA LEU A 198 17.57 -5.00 10.56
C LEU A 198 16.10 -4.58 10.65
N LYS A 199 15.22 -5.20 9.84
CA LYS A 199 13.78 -4.98 9.89
C LYS A 199 13.13 -5.49 11.18
N GLY A 200 13.82 -6.32 11.95
CA GLY A 200 13.28 -7.01 13.13
C GLY A 200 12.51 -8.29 12.82
N ASP A 201 12.77 -8.91 11.66
CA ASP A 201 12.22 -10.24 11.36
C ASP A 201 12.85 -11.29 12.27
N ASP A 202 12.05 -12.26 12.71
CA ASP A 202 12.57 -13.34 13.54
C ASP A 202 13.20 -14.46 12.69
N LEU A 203 14.53 -14.45 12.65
CA LEU A 203 15.34 -15.32 11.79
C LEU A 203 15.54 -16.73 12.36
N SER A 204 15.82 -17.68 11.47
CA SER A 204 16.24 -19.03 11.88
C SER A 204 17.60 -19.02 12.57
N GLU A 205 17.84 -19.99 13.46
CA GLU A 205 19.13 -20.14 14.16
C GLU A 205 20.31 -20.29 13.19
N GLU A 206 20.10 -20.94 12.04
CA GLU A 206 21.10 -21.05 10.98
C GLU A 206 21.44 -19.68 10.38
N SER A 207 20.42 -18.86 10.09
CA SER A 207 20.62 -17.50 9.56
C SER A 207 21.34 -16.61 10.56
N LEU A 208 20.97 -16.70 11.85
CA LEU A 208 21.64 -15.97 12.93
C LEU A 208 23.11 -16.38 13.06
N LYS A 209 23.41 -17.68 13.03
CA LYS A 209 24.80 -18.18 13.00
C LYS A 209 25.59 -17.65 11.81
N ARG A 210 24.98 -17.62 10.62
CA ARG A 210 25.62 -17.08 9.40
C ARG A 210 25.94 -15.59 9.49
N LEU A 211 25.12 -14.81 10.19
CA LEU A 211 25.36 -13.39 10.48
C LEU A 211 26.27 -13.17 11.70
N GLY A 212 26.63 -14.23 12.43
CA GLY A 212 27.40 -14.13 13.68
C GLY A 212 26.61 -13.53 14.85
N LEU A 213 25.28 -13.61 14.80
CA LEU A 213 24.36 -13.03 15.80
C LEU A 213 23.80 -14.11 16.73
N ARG A 214 23.48 -13.73 17.97
CA ARG A 214 22.94 -14.65 18.98
C ARG A 214 21.41 -14.73 18.99
N HIS A 215 20.74 -13.61 18.73
CA HIS A 215 19.27 -13.49 18.79
C HIS A 215 18.75 -12.48 17.74
N SER A 216 17.48 -12.62 17.38
CA SER A 216 16.70 -11.63 16.63
C SER A 216 16.29 -10.46 17.55
N ILE A 217 15.77 -9.38 16.97
CA ILE A 217 15.17 -8.28 17.75
C ILE A 217 13.80 -8.74 18.28
N ASP A 218 13.71 -9.01 19.58
CA ASP A 218 12.56 -9.69 20.19
C ASP A 218 11.82 -8.89 21.26
N SER A 219 12.16 -7.60 21.41
CA SER A 219 11.49 -6.64 22.30
C SER A 219 11.38 -5.26 21.66
N GLU A 220 10.38 -4.50 22.11
CA GLU A 220 10.16 -3.10 21.71
C GLU A 220 11.37 -2.21 22.05
N GLU A 221 11.99 -2.44 23.21
CA GLU A 221 13.16 -1.67 23.64
C GLU A 221 14.37 -1.93 22.73
N ALA A 222 14.60 -3.19 22.36
CA ALA A 222 15.66 -3.51 21.40
C ALA A 222 15.37 -2.89 20.02
N ALA A 223 14.12 -2.86 19.57
CA ALA A 223 13.75 -2.24 18.30
C ALA A 223 13.99 -0.71 18.32
N TYR A 224 13.59 -0.06 19.41
CA TYR A 224 13.86 1.35 19.65
C TYR A 224 15.37 1.65 19.64
N GLU A 225 16.17 0.89 20.39
CA GLU A 225 17.61 1.14 20.48
C GLU A 225 18.35 0.91 19.16
N ILE A 226 17.89 -0.04 18.33
CA ILE A 226 18.42 -0.23 16.97
C ILE A 226 18.04 0.96 16.08
N LEU A 227 16.82 1.49 16.18
CA LEU A 227 16.43 2.73 15.51
C LEU A 227 17.29 3.91 15.98
N ALA A 228 17.55 4.01 17.28
CA ALA A 228 18.40 5.05 17.87
C ALA A 228 19.85 4.97 17.35
N ASN A 229 20.40 3.76 17.16
CA ASN A 229 21.71 3.58 16.52
C ASN A 229 21.78 4.25 15.13
N PHE A 230 20.73 4.14 14.31
CA PHE A 230 20.68 4.83 13.02
C PHE A 230 20.76 6.35 13.19
N GLY A 231 20.02 6.93 14.12
CA GLY A 231 20.07 8.38 14.42
C GLY A 231 21.44 8.85 14.91
N ARG A 232 22.01 8.13 15.87
CA ARG A 232 23.34 8.43 16.46
C ARG A 232 24.45 8.40 15.40
N ILE A 233 24.41 7.42 14.49
CA ILE A 233 25.39 7.31 13.40
C ILE A 233 25.09 8.35 12.30
N SER A 234 23.82 8.65 12.05
CA SER A 234 23.43 9.55 10.97
C SER A 234 23.92 10.99 11.17
N MET A 235 24.23 11.40 12.41
CA MET A 235 24.88 12.68 12.75
C MET A 235 26.16 12.94 11.93
N ALA A 236 26.91 11.89 11.59
CA ALA A 236 28.12 12.01 10.76
C ALA A 236 27.83 12.03 9.24
N THR A 237 26.56 11.97 8.84
CA THR A 237 26.10 11.77 7.46
C THR A 237 24.98 12.74 7.11
N GLN A 238 23.74 12.26 6.96
CA GLN A 238 22.55 13.02 6.60
C GLN A 238 21.39 12.65 7.54
N PRO A 239 20.45 13.58 7.81
CA PRO A 239 19.27 13.28 8.62
C PRO A 239 18.41 12.17 8.04
N ILE A 240 17.65 11.52 8.93
CA ILE A 240 16.62 10.55 8.56
C ILE A 240 15.25 11.21 8.77
N VAL A 241 14.43 11.25 7.71
CA VAL A 241 13.07 11.79 7.75
C VAL A 241 12.08 10.66 7.95
N LEU A 242 11.35 10.66 9.07
CA LEU A 242 10.28 9.70 9.36
C LEU A 242 8.92 10.34 9.00
N CYS A 243 8.29 9.87 7.94
CA CYS A 243 6.98 10.35 7.49
C CYS A 243 5.88 9.40 7.97
N PHE A 244 5.20 9.76 9.04
CA PHE A 244 3.97 9.10 9.50
C PHE A 244 2.80 9.64 8.68
N ASP A 245 2.13 8.77 7.92
CA ASP A 245 1.02 9.14 7.04
C ASP A 245 -0.17 8.19 7.26
N GLN A 246 -1.36 8.65 6.86
CA GLN A 246 -2.62 7.91 6.97
C GLN A 246 -3.02 7.51 8.42
N LEU A 247 -2.87 8.44 9.36
CA LEU A 247 -3.02 8.16 10.79
C LEU A 247 -4.45 7.79 11.23
N GLU A 248 -5.45 7.93 10.37
CA GLU A 248 -6.83 7.57 10.61
C GLU A 248 -7.03 6.04 10.65
N SER A 249 -6.01 5.28 10.24
CA SER A 249 -6.02 3.81 10.22
C SER A 249 -5.13 3.14 11.28
N ILE A 250 -4.62 3.89 12.26
CA ILE A 250 -3.82 3.31 13.36
C ILE A 250 -4.68 2.47 14.31
N ALA A 251 -4.03 1.76 15.21
CA ALA A 251 -4.67 1.04 16.31
C ALA A 251 -5.63 1.93 17.12
N CYS A 252 -6.79 1.36 17.45
CA CYS A 252 -7.78 2.01 18.32
C CYS A 252 -7.59 1.59 19.78
N LEU A 253 -8.01 2.47 20.69
CA LEU A 253 -8.21 2.19 22.10
C LEU A 253 -9.51 1.37 22.32
N PRO A 254 -9.72 0.80 23.52
CA PRO A 254 -10.92 -0.01 23.80
C PRO A 254 -12.25 0.73 23.63
N ASP A 255 -12.24 2.07 23.72
CA ASP A 255 -13.39 2.96 23.48
C ASP A 255 -13.64 3.24 21.98
N GLY A 256 -12.85 2.66 21.08
CA GLY A 256 -12.93 2.82 19.62
C GLY A 256 -12.22 4.05 19.04
N SER A 257 -11.67 4.91 19.90
CA SER A 257 -10.93 6.10 19.47
C SER A 257 -9.50 5.77 19.00
N LEU A 258 -8.87 6.65 18.23
CA LEU A 258 -7.50 6.43 17.74
C LEU A 258 -6.48 6.51 18.88
N ASN A 259 -5.51 5.59 18.90
CA ASN A 259 -4.42 5.60 19.88
C ASN A 259 -3.30 6.58 19.48
N LEU A 260 -3.65 7.85 19.26
CA LEU A 260 -2.65 8.92 19.09
C LEU A 260 -1.71 9.07 20.30
N PRO A 261 -2.13 8.85 21.56
CA PRO A 261 -1.19 8.90 22.69
C PRO A 261 0.02 7.96 22.51
N ALA A 262 -0.17 6.74 21.99
CA ALA A 262 0.95 5.84 21.71
C ALA A 262 1.93 6.41 20.66
N LEU A 263 1.41 7.01 19.58
CA LEU A 263 2.23 7.67 18.56
C LEU A 263 3.03 8.84 19.15
N PHE A 264 2.38 9.70 19.92
CA PHE A 264 3.02 10.89 20.49
C PHE A 264 3.99 10.55 21.63
N ASN A 265 3.76 9.47 22.37
CA ASN A 265 4.75 8.90 23.28
C ASN A 265 6.02 8.50 22.53
N ALA A 266 5.88 7.78 21.41
CA ALA A 266 7.03 7.43 20.56
C ALA A 266 7.71 8.68 20.00
N ASN A 267 6.94 9.66 19.51
CA ASN A 267 7.47 10.93 19.00
C ASN A 267 8.30 11.66 20.06
N THR A 268 7.76 11.84 21.27
CA THR A 268 8.46 12.50 22.38
C THR A 268 9.75 11.78 22.73
N ARG A 269 9.75 10.44 22.78
CA ARG A 269 10.96 9.67 23.06
C ARG A 269 12.04 9.88 21.99
N ILE A 270 11.70 9.79 20.70
CA ILE A 270 12.66 10.07 19.61
C ILE A 270 13.15 11.52 19.68
N HIS A 271 12.24 12.47 19.93
CA HIS A 271 12.57 13.88 20.02
C HIS A 271 13.59 14.17 21.14
N ASP A 272 13.45 13.52 22.29
CA ASP A 272 14.23 13.83 23.49
C ASP A 272 15.54 13.06 23.60
N GLU A 273 15.54 11.80 23.16
CA GLU A 273 16.65 10.87 23.35
C GLU A 273 17.45 10.60 22.07
N ASN A 274 16.89 10.90 20.90
CA ASN A 274 17.55 10.63 19.61
C ASN A 274 17.98 11.92 18.89
N HIS A 275 18.95 11.76 18.00
CA HIS A 275 19.52 12.84 17.22
C HIS A 275 19.30 12.64 15.73
N ASN A 276 19.30 13.76 15.01
CA ASN A 276 19.37 13.83 13.55
C ASN A 276 18.18 13.17 12.83
N PHE A 277 16.98 13.24 13.45
CA PHE A 277 15.71 12.88 12.83
C PHE A 277 14.87 14.12 12.49
N LEU A 278 14.15 14.06 11.39
CA LEU A 278 13.02 14.94 11.12
C LEU A 278 11.75 14.09 11.09
N ILE A 279 10.85 14.31 12.03
CA ILE A 279 9.59 13.58 12.11
C ILE A 279 8.51 14.42 11.43
N ILE A 280 7.79 13.84 10.47
CA ILE A 280 6.63 14.46 9.83
C ILE A 280 5.40 13.63 10.18
N ILE A 281 4.48 14.23 10.94
CA ILE A 281 3.20 13.62 11.35
C ILE A 281 2.10 14.22 10.48
N SER A 282 1.65 13.48 9.46
CA SER A 282 0.56 13.85 8.56
C SER A 282 -0.78 13.40 9.15
N ILE A 283 -1.72 14.33 9.35
CA ILE A 283 -3.01 14.05 9.99
C ILE A 283 -4.13 14.92 9.39
N ILE A 284 -5.38 14.43 9.39
CA ILE A 284 -6.53 15.27 9.03
C ILE A 284 -6.82 16.28 10.14
N ILE A 285 -7.17 17.51 9.74
CA ILE A 285 -7.48 18.64 10.65
C ILE A 285 -8.52 18.24 11.71
N ASN A 286 -9.63 17.63 11.27
CA ASN A 286 -10.70 17.21 12.17
C ASN A 286 -10.26 16.07 13.10
N THR A 287 -9.51 15.09 12.60
CA THR A 287 -8.95 14.00 13.42
C THR A 287 -8.07 14.55 14.53
N TRP A 288 -7.20 15.52 14.22
CA TRP A 288 -6.38 16.21 15.21
C TRP A 288 -7.23 16.93 16.26
N LYS A 289 -8.15 17.81 15.84
CA LYS A 289 -9.03 18.58 16.75
C LYS A 289 -9.84 17.69 17.69
N GLN A 290 -10.33 16.54 17.19
CA GLN A 290 -11.11 15.60 18.00
C GLN A 290 -10.28 14.85 19.03
N ASN A 291 -8.95 14.74 18.85
CA ASN A 291 -8.11 13.92 19.72
C ASN A 291 -7.06 14.73 20.50
N GLU A 292 -6.83 16.00 20.17
CA GLU A 292 -5.77 16.81 20.80
C GLU A 292 -5.98 16.99 22.31
N HIS A 293 -7.22 16.97 22.79
CA HIS A 293 -7.53 17.10 24.22
C HIS A 293 -7.09 15.88 25.05
N ARG A 294 -6.80 14.76 24.38
CA ARG A 294 -6.33 13.51 24.99
C ARG A 294 -4.80 13.42 25.05
N LEU A 295 -4.12 14.40 24.45
CA LEU A 295 -2.67 14.51 24.46
C LEU A 295 -2.23 15.52 25.51
N ASP A 296 -1.34 15.08 26.38
CA ASP A 296 -0.70 15.95 27.36
C ASP A 296 0.09 17.09 26.70
N GLN A 297 0.21 18.20 27.41
CA GLN A 297 0.92 19.38 26.90
C GLN A 297 2.39 19.07 26.57
N SER A 298 3.03 18.19 27.34
CA SER A 298 4.41 17.74 27.10
C SER A 298 4.60 17.13 25.70
N HIS A 299 3.62 16.41 25.17
CA HIS A 299 3.67 15.88 23.80
C HIS A 299 3.52 16.98 22.75
N LYS A 300 2.65 17.95 23.00
CA LYS A 300 2.41 19.09 22.11
C LYS A 300 3.63 20.01 22.03
N ASP A 301 4.35 20.18 23.13
CA ASP A 301 5.57 20.98 23.20
C ASP A 301 6.74 20.37 22.39
N ARG A 302 6.66 19.08 22.03
CA ARG A 302 7.62 18.40 21.13
C ARG A 302 7.23 18.48 19.65
N ILE A 303 6.27 19.34 19.31
CA ILE A 303 5.93 19.70 17.93
C ILE A 303 6.55 21.06 17.61
N ASP A 304 7.70 21.05 16.95
CA ASP A 304 8.46 22.27 16.62
C ASP A 304 7.78 23.14 15.56
N THR A 305 7.05 22.52 14.62
CA THR A 305 6.43 23.24 13.51
C THR A 305 5.04 22.69 13.22
N ASN A 306 4.05 23.59 13.17
CA ASN A 306 2.68 23.26 12.78
C ASN A 306 2.41 23.83 11.39
N LEU A 307 2.13 22.95 10.43
CA LEU A 307 1.83 23.32 9.05
C LEU A 307 0.43 22.88 8.69
N THR A 308 -0.37 23.81 8.16
CA THR A 308 -1.69 23.50 7.60
C THR A 308 -1.65 23.68 6.09
N LEU A 309 -2.01 22.64 5.35
CA LEU A 309 -2.16 22.71 3.90
C LEU A 309 -3.36 23.57 3.53
N ARG A 310 -3.08 24.69 2.86
CA ARG A 310 -4.10 25.65 2.45
C ARG A 310 -4.84 25.14 1.21
N PRO A 311 -6.13 25.49 1.04
CA PRO A 311 -6.80 25.34 -0.24
C PRO A 311 -6.02 25.99 -1.39
N ILE A 312 -6.11 25.40 -2.57
CA ILE A 312 -5.51 25.90 -3.79
C ILE A 312 -6.41 26.93 -4.48
N SER A 313 -5.80 27.84 -5.22
CA SER A 313 -6.45 28.84 -6.08
C SER A 313 -7.00 28.23 -7.37
N ILE A 314 -7.87 28.97 -8.07
CA ILE A 314 -8.37 28.59 -9.40
C ILE A 314 -7.22 28.44 -10.40
N GLU A 315 -6.20 29.30 -10.35
CA GLU A 315 -5.02 29.23 -11.22
C GLU A 315 -4.23 27.92 -11.00
N GLN A 316 -4.10 27.50 -9.74
CA GLN A 316 -3.48 26.23 -9.39
C GLN A 316 -4.33 25.05 -9.84
N ALA A 317 -5.65 25.11 -9.67
CA ALA A 317 -6.59 24.08 -10.15
C ALA A 317 -6.53 23.93 -11.68
N GLN A 318 -6.50 25.04 -12.42
CA GLN A 318 -6.30 25.06 -13.87
C GLN A 318 -4.98 24.40 -14.27
N SER A 319 -3.91 24.63 -13.50
CA SER A 319 -2.60 24.00 -13.74
C SER A 319 -2.64 22.47 -13.53
N ILE A 320 -3.45 21.99 -12.57
CA ILE A 320 -3.70 20.55 -12.39
C ILE A 320 -4.41 19.98 -13.63
N TRP A 321 -5.42 20.66 -14.14
CA TRP A 321 -6.12 20.24 -15.36
C TRP A 321 -5.20 20.17 -16.56
N ALA A 322 -4.41 21.21 -16.79
CA ALA A 322 -3.45 21.26 -17.90
C ALA A 322 -2.44 20.10 -17.82
N THR A 323 -1.98 19.78 -16.61
CA THR A 323 -1.07 18.65 -16.36
C THR A 323 -1.68 17.32 -16.80
N ARG A 324 -2.94 17.06 -16.46
CA ARG A 324 -3.64 15.81 -16.79
C ARG A 324 -4.00 15.71 -18.28
N LEU A 325 -4.31 16.83 -18.92
CA LEU A 325 -4.69 16.88 -20.32
C LEU A 325 -3.48 16.90 -21.28
N PHE A 326 -2.30 17.30 -20.81
CA PHE A 326 -1.10 17.42 -21.61
C PHE A 326 -0.75 16.15 -22.42
N PRO A 327 -0.77 14.92 -21.85
CA PRO A 327 -0.49 13.71 -22.62
C PRO A 327 -1.45 13.52 -23.80
N LEU A 328 -2.73 13.86 -23.63
CA LEU A 328 -3.75 13.77 -24.68
C LEU A 328 -3.54 14.85 -25.75
N HIS A 329 -3.30 16.10 -25.34
CA HIS A 329 -3.04 17.22 -26.25
C HIS A 329 -1.77 17.01 -27.09
N SER A 330 -0.74 16.39 -26.51
CA SER A 330 0.51 16.11 -27.22
C SER A 330 0.36 15.13 -28.40
N GLN A 331 -0.71 14.32 -28.41
CA GLN A 331 -1.00 13.35 -29.48
C GLN A 331 -1.84 13.96 -30.61
N ALA A 332 -2.46 15.12 -30.40
CA ALA A 332 -3.33 15.76 -31.38
C ALA A 332 -2.54 16.34 -32.56
N LYS A 333 -3.11 16.23 -33.77
CA LYS A 333 -2.51 16.80 -35.00
C LYS A 333 -2.26 18.31 -34.88
N TYR A 334 -3.21 19.02 -34.28
CA TYR A 334 -3.14 20.44 -34.01
C TYR A 334 -3.33 20.65 -32.51
N GLN A 335 -2.44 21.44 -31.90
CA GLN A 335 -2.59 21.80 -30.50
C GLN A 335 -3.88 22.61 -30.30
N PRO A 336 -4.68 22.31 -29.28
CA PRO A 336 -5.87 23.09 -28.99
C PRO A 336 -5.49 24.52 -28.61
N ASN A 337 -6.39 25.47 -28.89
CA ASN A 337 -6.20 26.88 -28.52
C ASN A 337 -6.09 27.11 -27.01
N SER A 338 -6.49 26.13 -26.20
CA SER A 338 -6.44 26.15 -24.74
C SER A 338 -5.74 24.91 -24.21
N ILE A 339 -4.79 25.11 -23.30
CA ILE A 339 -4.06 24.03 -22.60
C ILE A 339 -4.95 23.20 -21.65
N ILE A 340 -6.20 23.62 -21.44
CA ILE A 340 -7.19 22.88 -20.64
C ILE A 340 -8.37 22.39 -21.47
N TYR A 341 -8.34 22.49 -22.80
CA TYR A 341 -9.42 21.98 -23.66
C TYR A 341 -9.73 20.50 -23.36
N PRO A 342 -11.00 20.07 -23.26
CA PRO A 342 -12.25 20.80 -23.56
C PRO A 342 -12.80 21.63 -22.39
N LEU A 343 -12.07 21.72 -21.28
CA LEU A 343 -12.47 22.46 -20.10
C LEU A 343 -12.26 23.98 -20.26
N ASN A 344 -12.88 24.75 -19.38
CA ASN A 344 -12.78 26.21 -19.33
C ASN A 344 -12.63 26.67 -17.87
N ARG A 345 -11.83 27.71 -17.65
CA ARG A 345 -11.68 28.39 -16.35
C ARG A 345 -13.02 28.84 -15.78
N GLN A 346 -13.96 29.27 -16.63
CA GLN A 346 -15.30 29.68 -16.21
C GLN A 346 -16.06 28.55 -15.50
N TYR A 347 -15.76 27.29 -15.81
CA TYR A 347 -16.37 26.16 -15.10
C TYR A 347 -15.85 26.05 -13.66
N LEU A 348 -14.55 26.32 -13.42
CA LEU A 348 -14.03 26.40 -12.05
C LEU A 348 -14.61 27.58 -11.29
N GLU A 349 -14.74 28.75 -11.95
CA GLU A 349 -15.28 29.96 -11.32
C GLU A 349 -16.76 29.83 -10.96
N ALA A 350 -17.54 29.16 -11.81
CA ALA A 350 -18.95 28.86 -11.52
C ALA A 350 -19.11 27.90 -10.32
N GLU A 351 -18.26 26.86 -10.25
CA GLU A 351 -18.37 25.84 -9.20
C GLU A 351 -17.68 26.19 -7.88
N LEU A 352 -16.74 27.14 -7.90
CA LEU A 352 -15.95 27.54 -6.75
C LEU A 352 -16.14 29.04 -6.49
N PRO A 353 -17.32 29.47 -6.01
CA PRO A 353 -17.59 30.89 -5.75
C PRO A 353 -16.66 31.51 -4.70
N SER A 354 -16.03 30.68 -3.85
CA SER A 354 -15.01 31.11 -2.87
C SER A 354 -13.63 31.37 -3.50
N GLY A 355 -13.43 31.03 -4.78
CA GLY A 355 -12.15 31.11 -5.48
C GLY A 355 -11.10 30.09 -5.02
N LYS A 356 -11.48 29.13 -4.15
CA LYS A 356 -10.58 28.19 -3.51
C LYS A 356 -11.15 26.77 -3.49
N THR A 357 -10.29 25.78 -3.62
CA THR A 357 -10.66 24.36 -3.60
C THR A 357 -9.53 23.49 -3.04
N ASN A 358 -9.74 22.19 -2.88
CA ASN A 358 -8.65 21.25 -2.66
C ASN A 358 -8.26 20.56 -4.00
N PRO A 359 -7.03 20.01 -4.12
CA PRO A 359 -6.59 19.33 -5.34
C PRO A 359 -7.53 18.21 -5.82
N ARG A 360 -8.08 17.40 -4.92
CA ARG A 360 -9.02 16.33 -5.27
C ARG A 360 -10.28 16.86 -5.94
N ASN A 361 -10.92 17.87 -5.35
CA ASN A 361 -12.15 18.45 -5.87
C ASN A 361 -11.92 19.08 -7.25
N ALA A 362 -10.77 19.72 -7.48
CA ALA A 362 -10.40 20.17 -8.82
C ALA A 362 -10.36 19.01 -9.84
N LEU A 363 -9.75 17.87 -9.49
CA LEU A 363 -9.72 16.69 -10.36
C LEU A 363 -11.12 16.12 -10.61
N LEU A 364 -11.98 16.05 -9.60
CA LEU A 364 -13.36 15.56 -9.73
C LEU A 364 -14.19 16.43 -10.69
N ILE A 365 -14.12 17.76 -10.54
CA ILE A 365 -14.80 18.69 -11.46
C ILE A 365 -14.28 18.48 -12.90
N GLY A 366 -12.96 18.35 -13.07
CA GLY A 366 -12.35 18.11 -14.39
C GLY A 366 -12.83 16.81 -15.03
N ARG A 367 -12.88 15.73 -14.25
CA ARG A 367 -13.40 14.42 -14.67
C ARG A 367 -14.83 14.51 -15.14
N ASP A 368 -15.73 15.07 -14.33
CA ASP A 368 -17.16 15.07 -14.60
C ASP A 368 -17.47 15.88 -15.85
N ILE A 369 -16.83 17.05 -16.02
CA ILE A 369 -16.97 17.86 -17.23
C ILE A 369 -16.40 17.13 -18.45
N PHE A 370 -15.23 16.49 -18.32
CA PHE A 370 -14.64 15.71 -19.41
C PHE A 370 -15.56 14.57 -19.85
N GLN A 371 -16.18 13.86 -18.90
CA GLN A 371 -17.12 12.78 -19.19
C GLN A 371 -18.40 13.30 -19.87
N GLN A 372 -18.94 14.43 -19.41
CA GLN A 372 -20.09 15.08 -20.06
C GLN A 372 -19.75 15.52 -21.49
N TYR A 373 -18.57 16.10 -21.70
CA TYR A 373 -18.12 16.52 -23.02
C TYR A 373 -17.98 15.35 -23.98
N LYS A 374 -17.41 14.24 -23.50
CA LYS A 374 -17.30 12.99 -24.26
C LYS A 374 -18.67 12.43 -24.65
N ALA A 375 -19.63 12.43 -23.72
CA ALA A 375 -21.00 12.02 -24.00
C ALA A 375 -21.69 12.95 -25.02
N TRP A 376 -21.48 14.26 -24.92
CA TRP A 376 -22.01 15.24 -25.87
C TRP A 376 -21.44 15.06 -27.28
N LEU A 377 -20.13 14.83 -27.41
CA LEU A 377 -19.48 14.54 -28.70
C LEU A 377 -20.09 13.29 -29.37
N ALA A 378 -20.45 12.27 -28.58
CA ALA A 378 -21.03 11.03 -29.10
C ALA A 378 -22.47 11.20 -29.62
N GLN A 379 -23.18 12.27 -29.26
CA GLN A 379 -24.57 12.51 -29.69
C GLN A 379 -24.67 13.28 -31.02
N GLU A 380 -23.54 13.71 -31.62
CA GLU A 380 -23.48 14.48 -32.88
C GLU A 380 -24.44 15.69 -32.95
N THR A 381 -24.73 16.32 -31.81
CA THR A 381 -25.66 17.46 -31.75
C THR A 381 -25.02 18.76 -32.26
N LYS A 382 -25.83 19.65 -32.84
CA LYS A 382 -25.38 21.00 -33.28
C LYS A 382 -25.40 22.05 -32.17
N GLU A 383 -25.82 21.69 -30.97
CA GLU A 383 -25.92 22.61 -29.84
C GLU A 383 -24.55 22.89 -29.22
N LYS A 384 -24.33 24.09 -28.68
CA LYS A 384 -23.08 24.40 -27.98
C LYS A 384 -23.01 23.58 -26.69
N PHE A 385 -21.89 22.90 -26.44
CA PHE A 385 -21.66 22.21 -25.18
C PHE A 385 -21.78 23.17 -23.99
N GLN A 386 -22.68 22.84 -23.06
CA GLN A 386 -22.80 23.48 -21.76
C GLN A 386 -22.82 22.38 -20.70
N PRO A 387 -21.80 22.30 -19.82
CA PRO A 387 -21.81 21.31 -18.76
C PRO A 387 -22.96 21.62 -17.79
N THR A 388 -23.69 20.59 -17.40
CA THR A 388 -24.65 20.67 -16.30
C THR A 388 -23.97 20.12 -15.06
N TYR A 389 -23.65 21.00 -14.12
CA TYR A 389 -23.16 20.59 -12.82
C TYR A 389 -24.26 20.76 -11.78
N LYS A 390 -24.49 19.73 -10.97
CA LYS A 390 -25.47 19.72 -9.88
C LYS A 390 -24.72 19.40 -8.57
N PRO A 391 -24.39 20.40 -7.72
CA PRO A 391 -23.48 20.24 -6.58
C PRO A 391 -23.94 19.30 -5.44
N GLN A 392 -25.12 18.66 -5.52
CA GLN A 392 -25.77 18.04 -4.36
C GLN A 392 -26.52 16.71 -4.61
N GLN A 393 -26.32 16.03 -5.74
CA GLN A 393 -26.89 14.69 -5.92
C GLN A 393 -25.83 13.58 -5.77
N PRO A 394 -25.95 12.69 -4.77
CA PRO A 394 -25.45 11.33 -4.88
C PRO A 394 -26.32 10.62 -5.95
N LYS A 395 -25.89 9.72 -6.82
CA LYS A 395 -24.67 8.92 -6.97
C LYS A 395 -24.65 8.46 -8.42
N SER A 396 -23.49 8.07 -8.92
CA SER A 396 -23.42 7.09 -10.01
C SER A 396 -24.48 5.99 -9.77
N LYS A 397 -25.19 5.52 -10.81
CA LYS A 397 -26.23 4.50 -10.60
C LYS A 397 -25.60 3.35 -9.79
N PRO A 398 -26.30 2.66 -8.87
CA PRO A 398 -25.68 1.62 -8.06
C PRO A 398 -24.87 0.60 -8.89
N SER A 399 -25.37 0.28 -10.09
CA SER A 399 -24.70 -0.59 -11.04
C SER A 399 -23.45 0.01 -11.69
N ASP A 400 -23.34 1.34 -11.81
CA ASP A 400 -22.14 2.05 -12.26
C ASP A 400 -21.10 2.14 -11.14
N LEU A 401 -21.55 2.36 -9.90
CA LEU A 401 -20.67 2.36 -8.72
C LEU A 401 -20.02 0.99 -8.53
N LEU A 402 -20.80 -0.09 -8.66
CA LEU A 402 -20.31 -1.46 -8.60
C LEU A 402 -19.32 -1.78 -9.73
N ALA A 403 -19.58 -1.31 -10.95
CA ALA A 403 -18.67 -1.48 -12.08
C ALA A 403 -17.34 -0.74 -11.87
N ASN A 404 -17.40 0.52 -11.43
CA ASN A 404 -16.22 1.29 -11.05
C ASN A 404 -15.44 0.60 -9.92
N PHE A 405 -16.14 0.03 -8.93
CA PHE A 405 -15.50 -0.70 -7.84
C PHE A 405 -14.75 -1.94 -8.33
N LYS A 406 -15.36 -2.76 -9.20
CA LYS A 406 -14.71 -3.93 -9.79
C LYS A 406 -13.43 -3.57 -10.57
N LEU A 407 -13.44 -2.46 -11.31
CA LEU A 407 -12.24 -1.96 -11.99
C LEU A 407 -11.15 -1.52 -11.00
N ASN A 408 -11.52 -0.71 -10.01
CA ASN A 408 -10.59 -0.24 -8.97
C ASN A 408 -10.00 -1.40 -8.15
N TRP A 409 -10.80 -2.44 -7.88
CA TRP A 409 -10.36 -3.66 -7.20
C TRP A 409 -9.26 -4.36 -8.00
N LEU A 410 -9.50 -4.58 -9.30
CA LEU A 410 -8.54 -5.25 -10.17
C LEU A 410 -7.25 -4.43 -10.34
N GLU A 411 -7.35 -3.11 -10.48
CA GLU A 411 -6.17 -2.23 -10.53
C GLU A 411 -5.33 -2.32 -9.25
N GLU A 412 -5.96 -2.22 -8.07
CA GLU A 412 -5.23 -2.33 -6.81
C GLU A 412 -4.67 -3.73 -6.60
N LEU A 413 -5.39 -4.79 -7.00
CA LEU A 413 -4.92 -6.17 -6.91
C LEU A 413 -3.68 -6.39 -7.77
N THR A 414 -3.68 -5.92 -9.03
CA THR A 414 -2.52 -6.04 -9.92
C THR A 414 -1.31 -5.30 -9.36
N LYS A 415 -1.50 -4.07 -8.85
CA LYS A 415 -0.45 -3.30 -8.18
C LYS A 415 0.13 -4.03 -6.97
N ILE A 416 -0.71 -4.69 -6.18
CA ILE A 416 -0.27 -5.53 -5.07
C ILE A 416 0.48 -6.77 -5.58
N GLN A 417 -0.01 -7.43 -6.62
CA GLN A 417 0.64 -8.62 -7.20
C GLN A 417 2.04 -8.34 -7.72
N GLU A 418 2.27 -7.16 -8.31
CA GLU A 418 3.59 -6.75 -8.81
C GLU A 418 4.61 -6.50 -7.70
N LYS A 419 4.18 -5.98 -6.54
CA LYS A 419 5.08 -5.49 -5.48
C LYS A 419 5.19 -6.43 -4.30
N PHE A 420 4.08 -7.07 -3.95
CA PHE A 420 3.97 -7.99 -2.83
C PHE A 420 4.39 -9.38 -3.28
N THR A 421 5.67 -9.69 -3.12
CA THR A 421 6.30 -10.92 -3.63
C THR A 421 6.49 -11.98 -2.55
N SER A 422 6.29 -11.64 -1.27
CA SER A 422 6.45 -12.58 -0.16
C SER A 422 5.56 -12.24 1.03
N ILE A 423 4.92 -13.25 1.61
CA ILE A 423 4.07 -13.11 2.81
C ILE A 423 4.83 -12.45 3.97
N ARG A 424 6.14 -12.75 4.10
CA ARG A 424 7.02 -12.21 5.15
C ARG A 424 7.30 -10.70 5.01
N GLN A 425 6.85 -10.04 3.94
CA GLN A 425 6.89 -8.58 3.85
C GLN A 425 5.99 -7.92 4.91
N LEU A 426 4.99 -8.64 5.42
CA LEU A 426 4.17 -8.23 6.56
C LEU A 426 4.54 -9.02 7.81
N SER A 427 4.41 -8.37 8.95
CA SER A 427 4.53 -9.01 10.25
C SER A 427 3.25 -9.80 10.60
N SER A 428 3.38 -10.78 11.50
CA SER A 428 2.22 -11.57 11.98
C SER A 428 1.08 -10.70 12.55
N PRO A 429 1.35 -9.63 13.34
CA PRO A 429 0.30 -8.71 13.79
C PRO A 429 -0.43 -7.97 12.65
N GLU A 430 0.29 -7.58 11.60
CA GLU A 430 -0.31 -6.95 10.42
C GLU A 430 -1.22 -7.93 9.66
N LEU A 431 -0.79 -9.18 9.50
CA LEU A 431 -1.60 -10.23 8.87
C LEU A 431 -2.90 -10.49 9.65
N ILE A 432 -2.83 -10.51 10.99
CA ILE A 432 -4.00 -10.62 11.86
C ILE A 432 -4.93 -9.40 11.71
N ARG A 433 -4.38 -8.19 11.65
CA ARG A 433 -5.17 -6.97 11.42
C ARG A 433 -5.89 -7.00 10.07
N ILE A 434 -5.21 -7.47 9.03
CA ILE A 434 -5.76 -7.61 7.69
C ILE A 434 -6.93 -8.61 7.69
N VAL A 435 -6.78 -9.77 8.34
CA VAL A 435 -7.87 -10.75 8.49
C VAL A 435 -9.04 -10.13 9.27
N GLN A 436 -8.77 -9.39 10.35
CA GLN A 436 -9.81 -8.71 11.12
C GLN A 436 -10.62 -7.73 10.27
N ASP A 437 -9.97 -6.91 9.44
CA ASP A 437 -10.67 -5.99 8.54
C ASP A 437 -11.60 -6.76 7.57
N VAL A 438 -11.13 -7.89 7.01
CA VAL A 438 -11.92 -8.76 6.12
C VAL A 438 -13.11 -9.39 6.84
N LEU A 439 -12.91 -9.99 8.01
CA LEU A 439 -13.99 -10.60 8.80
C LEU A 439 -15.07 -9.55 9.15
N THR A 440 -14.64 -8.33 9.50
CA THR A 440 -15.56 -7.22 9.78
C THR A 440 -16.36 -6.83 8.52
N ALA A 441 -15.71 -6.82 7.35
CA ALA A 441 -16.37 -6.52 6.09
C ALA A 441 -17.43 -7.56 5.71
N LEU A 442 -17.16 -8.82 6.01
CA LEU A 442 -18.07 -9.95 5.77
C LEU A 442 -19.14 -10.11 6.87
N GLN A 443 -19.16 -9.19 7.86
CA GLN A 443 -20.15 -9.15 8.94
C GLN A 443 -20.16 -10.42 9.82
N LEU A 444 -18.98 -10.99 10.08
CA LEU A 444 -18.84 -12.09 11.03
C LEU A 444 -19.04 -11.57 12.46
N GLU A 445 -19.59 -12.42 13.32
CA GLU A 445 -19.93 -12.06 14.70
C GLU A 445 -18.77 -12.37 15.67
N GLU A 446 -18.81 -11.73 16.84
CA GLU A 446 -17.88 -11.94 17.96
C GLU A 446 -16.38 -11.85 17.61
N ILE A 447 -16.00 -10.94 16.71
CA ILE A 447 -14.59 -10.73 16.37
C ILE A 447 -13.85 -10.13 17.58
N ALA A 448 -12.86 -10.86 18.10
CA ALA A 448 -12.04 -10.43 19.23
C ALA A 448 -10.54 -10.56 18.93
N THR A 449 -9.77 -9.54 19.31
CA THR A 449 -8.31 -9.46 19.16
C THR A 449 -7.70 -8.87 20.44
N PRO A 450 -6.72 -9.53 21.09
CA PRO A 450 -6.16 -10.85 20.76
C PRO A 450 -7.01 -12.03 21.29
N LEU A 451 -6.82 -13.23 20.73
CA LEU A 451 -7.34 -14.48 21.33
C LEU A 451 -6.45 -14.92 22.50
N PHE A 452 -5.14 -14.97 22.31
CA PHE A 452 -4.23 -15.36 23.39
C PHE A 452 -4.12 -14.25 24.44
N THR A 453 -3.99 -14.66 25.70
CA THR A 453 -3.74 -13.75 26.83
C THR A 453 -2.40 -14.06 27.50
N LYS A 454 -1.79 -13.05 28.13
CA LYS A 454 -0.56 -13.18 28.94
C LYS A 454 0.63 -13.83 28.20
N THR A 455 0.79 -13.50 26.93
CA THR A 455 1.89 -13.96 26.08
C THR A 455 2.35 -12.83 25.16
N LYS A 456 3.65 -12.79 24.82
CA LYS A 456 4.18 -11.80 23.87
C LYS A 456 3.73 -12.03 22.43
N TYR A 457 3.06 -13.15 22.15
CA TYR A 457 2.49 -13.50 20.84
C TYR A 457 0.97 -13.25 20.80
N ALA A 458 0.43 -12.44 21.72
CA ALA A 458 -1.01 -12.18 21.78
C ALA A 458 -1.53 -11.61 20.46
N SER A 459 -0.77 -10.67 19.90
CA SER A 459 -0.93 -10.04 18.60
C SER A 459 -1.04 -11.01 17.41
N TYR A 460 -0.65 -12.28 17.57
CA TYR A 460 -0.61 -13.27 16.48
C TYR A 460 -1.94 -14.02 16.34
N SER A 461 -2.97 -13.59 17.06
CA SER A 461 -4.19 -14.35 17.19
C SER A 461 -5.44 -13.48 17.26
N LEU A 462 -6.53 -14.00 16.69
CA LEU A 462 -7.87 -13.43 16.80
C LEU A 462 -8.89 -14.56 16.93
N SER A 463 -10.13 -14.24 17.32
CA SER A 463 -11.25 -15.17 17.26
C SER A 463 -12.48 -14.55 16.62
N TYR A 464 -13.36 -15.38 16.08
CA TYR A 464 -14.68 -15.00 15.58
C TYR A 464 -15.66 -16.17 15.70
N GLN A 465 -16.94 -15.93 15.43
CA GLN A 465 -17.96 -16.97 15.36
C GLN A 465 -18.56 -17.08 13.95
N LEU A 466 -18.70 -18.31 13.46
CA LEU A 466 -19.40 -18.59 12.19
C LEU A 466 -20.91 -18.67 12.45
N PRO A 467 -21.77 -18.14 11.54
CA PRO A 467 -23.22 -18.12 11.75
C PRO A 467 -23.86 -19.49 12.03
N ASN A 468 -23.31 -20.55 11.41
CA ASN A 468 -23.84 -21.92 11.52
C ASN A 468 -23.04 -22.80 12.50
N HIS A 469 -22.13 -22.23 13.30
CA HIS A 469 -21.27 -22.96 14.22
C HIS A 469 -21.41 -22.43 15.65
N LYS A 470 -21.71 -23.31 16.61
CA LYS A 470 -21.88 -22.92 18.02
C LYS A 470 -20.56 -22.61 18.73
N GLY A 471 -19.43 -23.13 18.25
CA GLY A 471 -18.10 -22.91 18.82
C GLY A 471 -17.37 -21.72 18.20
N LYS A 472 -16.40 -21.17 18.94
CA LYS A 472 -15.53 -20.08 18.47
C LYS A 472 -14.46 -20.60 17.53
N VAL A 473 -14.15 -19.86 16.49
CA VAL A 473 -13.00 -20.13 15.62
C VAL A 473 -11.85 -19.21 16.05
N GLY A 474 -10.73 -19.80 16.46
CA GLY A 474 -9.51 -19.07 16.77
C GLY A 474 -8.54 -19.12 15.59
N VAL A 475 -8.13 -17.98 15.05
CA VAL A 475 -7.13 -17.87 13.98
C VAL A 475 -5.80 -17.48 14.59
N ILE A 476 -4.76 -18.23 14.26
CA ILE A 476 -3.38 -17.94 14.64
C ILE A 476 -2.56 -17.80 13.37
N TRP A 477 -1.89 -16.67 13.16
CA TRP A 477 -1.01 -16.48 12.02
C TRP A 477 0.43 -16.22 12.48
N THR A 478 1.39 -17.03 12.04
CA THR A 478 2.81 -16.77 12.29
C THR A 478 3.71 -17.17 11.12
N GLU A 479 4.58 -16.25 10.70
CA GLU A 479 5.61 -16.47 9.66
C GLU A 479 7.03 -16.28 10.21
N ASP A 480 7.23 -16.47 11.52
CA ASP A 480 8.56 -16.43 12.14
C ASP A 480 9.37 -17.66 11.73
N SER A 481 10.64 -17.47 11.37
CA SER A 481 11.53 -18.57 10.96
C SER A 481 12.18 -19.28 12.14
N ASN A 482 12.14 -18.67 13.33
CA ASN A 482 12.73 -19.19 14.54
C ASN A 482 11.85 -20.28 15.18
N MET A 483 12.40 -21.48 15.36
CA MET A 483 11.65 -22.61 15.93
C MET A 483 11.37 -22.46 17.43
N ASN A 484 12.13 -21.62 18.14
CA ASN A 484 11.82 -21.32 19.54
C ASN A 484 10.58 -20.41 19.65
N SER A 485 10.43 -19.45 18.74
CA SER A 485 9.24 -18.60 18.67
C SER A 485 8.02 -19.44 18.27
N PHE A 486 8.17 -20.29 17.25
CA PHE A 486 7.12 -21.24 16.88
C PHE A 486 6.71 -22.16 18.05
N PHE A 487 7.66 -22.70 18.81
CA PHE A 487 7.35 -23.49 20.01
C PHE A 487 6.52 -22.70 21.04
N ASN A 488 6.85 -21.43 21.28
CA ASN A 488 6.09 -20.61 22.21
C ASN A 488 4.67 -20.29 21.73
N VAL A 489 4.48 -20.08 20.42
CA VAL A 489 3.14 -19.95 19.82
C VAL A 489 2.35 -21.25 20.01
N MET A 490 2.95 -22.42 19.73
CA MET A 490 2.29 -23.72 19.95
C MET A 490 1.95 -23.97 21.43
N ARG A 491 2.78 -23.48 22.36
CA ARG A 491 2.48 -23.53 23.80
C ARG A 491 1.30 -22.65 24.17
N ALA A 492 1.13 -21.50 23.51
CA ALA A 492 -0.06 -20.66 23.68
C ALA A 492 -1.31 -21.37 23.13
N CYS A 493 -1.22 -22.00 21.94
CA CYS A 493 -2.29 -22.83 21.40
C CYS A 493 -2.69 -23.96 22.36
N GLN A 494 -1.71 -24.68 22.92
CA GLN A 494 -1.99 -25.77 23.85
C GLN A 494 -2.78 -25.29 25.08
N LYS A 495 -2.40 -24.16 25.67
CA LYS A 495 -3.11 -23.57 26.80
C LYS A 495 -4.54 -23.18 26.42
N GLU A 496 -4.73 -22.65 25.22
CA GLU A 496 -6.03 -22.24 24.73
C GLU A 496 -6.99 -23.43 24.59
N VAL A 497 -6.53 -24.51 23.96
CA VAL A 497 -7.30 -25.76 23.82
C VAL A 497 -7.62 -26.39 25.18
N GLN A 498 -6.71 -26.32 26.14
CA GLN A 498 -6.92 -26.85 27.49
C GLN A 498 -7.96 -26.07 28.29
N ASN A 499 -8.05 -24.75 28.08
CA ASN A 499 -8.94 -23.88 28.85
C ASN A 499 -10.32 -23.72 28.20
N HIS A 500 -10.43 -23.91 26.88
CA HIS A 500 -11.67 -23.65 26.13
C HIS A 500 -11.95 -24.78 25.13
N SER A 501 -12.73 -25.79 25.56
CA SER A 501 -13.08 -26.97 24.75
C SER A 501 -13.86 -26.67 23.48
N ASP A 502 -14.56 -25.53 23.44
CA ASP A 502 -15.48 -25.17 22.36
C ASP A 502 -14.79 -24.32 21.27
N THR A 503 -13.49 -24.04 21.43
CA THR A 503 -12.71 -23.24 20.50
C THR A 503 -12.01 -24.13 19.47
N THR A 504 -12.31 -23.93 18.19
CA THR A 504 -11.60 -24.57 17.08
C THR A 504 -10.47 -23.68 16.59
N LEU A 505 -9.22 -24.11 16.78
CA LEU A 505 -8.05 -23.38 16.30
C LEU A 505 -7.72 -23.67 14.82
N GLN A 506 -7.39 -22.62 14.09
CA GLN A 506 -6.87 -22.64 12.74
C GLN A 506 -5.52 -21.94 12.70
N LEU A 507 -4.45 -22.70 12.49
CA LEU A 507 -3.11 -22.17 12.29
C LEU A 507 -2.94 -21.81 10.82
N ILE A 508 -2.58 -20.57 10.52
CA ILE A 508 -2.21 -20.11 9.19
C ILE A 508 -0.69 -19.90 9.18
N ARG A 509 0.02 -20.69 8.36
CA ARG A 509 1.47 -20.60 8.27
C ARG A 509 2.01 -21.19 6.96
N SER A 510 2.84 -20.43 6.26
CA SER A 510 3.50 -20.90 5.04
C SER A 510 4.88 -21.52 5.29
N ILE A 511 5.61 -21.03 6.30
CA ILE A 511 6.94 -21.56 6.65
C ILE A 511 6.82 -22.93 7.32
N GLY A 512 7.78 -23.81 7.06
CA GLY A 512 7.84 -25.14 7.69
C GLY A 512 7.68 -25.11 9.23
N VAL A 513 7.07 -26.17 9.75
CA VAL A 513 6.77 -26.38 11.19
C VAL A 513 7.94 -27.04 11.97
N GLY A 514 9.12 -27.11 11.35
CA GLY A 514 10.31 -27.73 11.94
C GLY A 514 10.40 -29.24 11.69
N LYS A 515 11.26 -29.91 12.47
CA LYS A 515 11.54 -31.36 12.39
C LYS A 515 10.89 -32.11 13.57
N PRO A 516 10.67 -33.43 13.47
CA PRO A 516 10.16 -34.28 14.56
C PRO A 516 10.88 -34.16 15.91
N SER A 517 12.16 -33.79 15.89
CA SER A 517 12.95 -33.57 17.10
C SER A 517 12.59 -32.27 17.85
N ASN A 518 12.01 -31.27 17.18
CA ASN A 518 11.69 -29.98 17.79
C ASN A 518 10.48 -30.09 18.73
N ALA A 519 10.56 -29.46 19.90
CA ALA A 519 9.45 -29.44 20.86
C ALA A 519 8.18 -28.78 20.27
N GLY A 520 8.35 -27.71 19.48
CA GLY A 520 7.24 -27.03 18.79
C GLY A 520 6.52 -27.95 17.80
N TYR A 521 7.27 -28.77 17.07
CA TYR A 521 6.70 -29.75 16.14
C TYR A 521 5.86 -30.81 16.86
N LYS A 522 6.31 -31.31 18.01
CA LYS A 522 5.55 -32.29 18.80
C LYS A 522 4.22 -31.73 19.30
N LEU A 523 4.21 -30.47 19.77
CA LEU A 523 2.98 -29.77 20.15
C LEU A 523 2.07 -29.56 18.94
N TYR A 524 2.64 -29.12 17.82
CA TYR A 524 1.92 -28.96 16.56
C TYR A 524 1.23 -30.26 16.13
N GLN A 525 1.94 -31.40 16.17
CA GLN A 525 1.35 -32.71 15.85
C GLN A 525 0.21 -33.08 16.80
N THR A 526 0.32 -32.74 18.08
CA THR A 526 -0.75 -33.06 19.04
C THR A 526 -2.01 -32.24 18.79
N ILE A 527 -1.87 -31.00 18.31
CA ILE A 527 -2.98 -30.05 18.17
C ILE A 527 -3.58 -30.07 16.76
N PHE A 528 -2.76 -29.97 15.71
CA PHE A 528 -3.20 -29.57 14.37
C PHE A 528 -3.21 -30.67 13.30
N THR A 529 -2.85 -31.92 13.64
CA THR A 529 -2.90 -33.04 12.65
C THR A 529 -4.19 -33.86 12.72
N GLY A 530 -5.18 -33.44 13.50
CA GLY A 530 -6.48 -34.10 13.63
C GLY A 530 -7.63 -33.11 13.81
N SER A 531 -8.87 -33.57 13.67
CA SER A 531 -10.06 -32.75 13.91
C SER A 531 -10.23 -32.44 15.41
N PRO A 532 -10.67 -31.23 15.81
CA PRO A 532 -11.25 -30.17 14.97
C PRO A 532 -10.25 -29.11 14.47
N HIS A 533 -9.03 -29.06 14.99
CA HIS A 533 -8.07 -28.00 14.67
C HIS A 533 -7.34 -28.24 13.35
N ARG A 534 -7.06 -27.18 12.59
CA ARG A 534 -6.48 -27.30 11.24
C ARG A 534 -5.29 -26.39 11.04
N HIS A 535 -4.36 -26.84 10.20
CA HIS A 535 -3.28 -26.01 9.67
C HIS A 535 -3.57 -25.70 8.20
N LEU A 536 -3.62 -24.40 7.89
CA LEU A 536 -3.83 -23.86 6.57
C LEU A 536 -2.52 -23.26 6.06
N ILE A 537 -2.14 -23.60 4.83
CA ILE A 537 -0.96 -23.06 4.16
C ILE A 537 -1.45 -21.99 3.18
N PRO A 538 -1.28 -20.69 3.50
CA PRO A 538 -1.79 -19.63 2.64
C PRO A 538 -1.00 -19.56 1.33
N SER A 539 -1.69 -19.40 0.21
CA SER A 539 -1.05 -19.05 -1.06
C SER A 539 -0.67 -17.57 -1.07
N LEU A 540 0.38 -17.18 -1.81
CA LEU A 540 0.75 -15.78 -1.98
C LEU A 540 -0.43 -14.96 -2.55
N ASN A 541 -1.16 -15.54 -3.51
CA ASN A 541 -2.33 -14.93 -4.13
C ASN A 541 -3.43 -14.63 -3.09
N SER A 542 -3.76 -15.59 -2.21
CA SER A 542 -4.74 -15.35 -1.15
C SER A 542 -4.35 -14.18 -0.25
N VAL A 543 -3.06 -14.07 0.12
CA VAL A 543 -2.59 -12.93 0.92
C VAL A 543 -2.69 -11.62 0.14
N GLN A 544 -2.36 -11.62 -1.15
CA GLN A 544 -2.51 -10.45 -2.03
C GLN A 544 -3.96 -9.95 -2.10
N TYR A 545 -4.95 -10.84 -2.13
CA TYR A 545 -6.37 -10.47 -2.02
C TYR A 545 -6.70 -9.75 -0.71
N LEU A 546 -6.23 -10.30 0.42
CA LEU A 546 -6.50 -9.70 1.73
C LEU A 546 -5.81 -8.32 1.86
N VAL A 547 -4.57 -8.21 1.39
CA VAL A 547 -3.79 -6.95 1.37
C VAL A 547 -4.46 -5.91 0.48
N THR A 548 -4.99 -6.33 -0.67
CA THR A 548 -5.75 -5.45 -1.58
C THR A 548 -6.91 -4.80 -0.84
N TYR A 549 -7.75 -5.61 -0.17
CA TYR A 549 -8.85 -5.08 0.61
C TYR A 549 -8.39 -4.16 1.74
N HIS A 550 -7.34 -4.54 2.48
CA HIS A 550 -6.81 -3.72 3.57
C HIS A 550 -6.28 -2.37 3.09
N ASN A 551 -5.66 -2.30 1.89
CA ASN A 551 -5.29 -1.02 1.29
C ASN A 551 -6.51 -0.14 0.97
N LEU A 552 -7.59 -0.71 0.44
CA LEU A 552 -8.84 0.02 0.22
C LEU A 552 -9.45 0.50 1.55
N VAL A 553 -9.36 -0.30 2.62
CA VAL A 553 -9.83 0.07 3.97
C VAL A 553 -9.07 1.29 4.50
N LYS A 554 -7.75 1.33 4.36
CA LYS A 554 -6.94 2.49 4.76
C LYS A 554 -7.43 3.75 4.07
N ASP A 555 -7.51 3.71 2.74
CA ASP A 555 -7.94 4.87 1.97
C ASP A 555 -9.39 5.29 2.28
N ALA A 556 -10.28 4.34 2.59
CA ALA A 556 -11.64 4.64 3.00
C ALA A 556 -11.73 5.34 4.37
N ARG A 557 -10.82 5.01 5.31
CA ARG A 557 -10.72 5.68 6.62
C ARG A 557 -10.14 7.09 6.49
N GLU A 558 -9.19 7.28 5.56
CA GLU A 558 -8.63 8.59 5.20
C GLU A 558 -9.62 9.51 4.48
N GLY A 559 -10.72 8.96 3.96
CA GLY A 559 -11.62 9.66 3.04
C GLY A 559 -11.02 9.86 1.65
N ASP A 560 -10.00 9.07 1.31
CA ASP A 560 -9.22 9.12 0.08
C ASP A 560 -9.62 8.06 -0.95
N LEU A 561 -10.45 7.09 -0.57
CA LEU A 561 -11.03 6.11 -1.49
C LEU A 561 -12.10 6.76 -2.37
N LEU A 562 -11.77 6.94 -3.66
CA LEU A 562 -12.69 7.38 -4.69
C LEU A 562 -13.10 6.20 -5.55
N ILE A 563 -14.41 5.97 -5.69
CA ILE A 563 -14.98 5.03 -6.66
C ILE A 563 -15.87 5.82 -7.60
N GLY A 564 -15.48 5.93 -8.86
CA GLY A 564 -16.11 6.85 -9.80
C GLY A 564 -15.89 8.31 -9.35
N SER A 565 -16.98 9.07 -9.16
CA SER A 565 -16.95 10.46 -8.66
C SER A 565 -17.20 10.55 -7.15
N GLU A 566 -17.28 9.41 -6.45
CA GLU A 566 -17.73 9.37 -5.06
C GLU A 566 -16.62 9.00 -4.09
N ALA A 567 -16.43 9.84 -3.07
CA ALA A 567 -15.64 9.50 -1.90
C ALA A 567 -16.42 8.52 -1.02
N LEU A 568 -15.88 7.31 -0.84
CA LEU A 568 -16.49 6.27 -0.04
C LEU A 568 -15.77 6.10 1.29
N GLY A 569 -16.53 6.23 2.38
CA GLY A 569 -16.09 5.82 3.70
C GLY A 569 -16.14 4.30 3.89
N LEU A 570 -15.61 3.82 5.00
CA LEU A 570 -15.47 2.39 5.32
C LEU A 570 -16.78 1.58 5.16
N LYS A 571 -17.91 2.10 5.65
CA LYS A 571 -19.22 1.42 5.53
C LYS A 571 -19.64 1.22 4.07
N GLY A 572 -19.36 2.19 3.20
CA GLY A 572 -19.66 2.11 1.77
C GLY A 572 -18.79 1.08 1.06
N LEU A 573 -17.48 1.07 1.36
CA LEU A 573 -16.55 0.05 0.86
C LEU A 573 -16.98 -1.37 1.28
N GLN A 574 -17.32 -1.56 2.55
CA GLN A 574 -17.77 -2.86 3.06
C GLN A 574 -19.04 -3.37 2.35
N ALA A 575 -19.98 -2.47 2.05
CA ALA A 575 -21.18 -2.81 1.28
C ALA A 575 -20.83 -3.26 -0.15
N LEU A 576 -19.97 -2.51 -0.85
CA LEU A 576 -19.55 -2.85 -2.21
C LEU A 576 -18.76 -4.15 -2.28
N VAL A 577 -17.92 -4.45 -1.29
CA VAL A 577 -17.18 -5.71 -1.26
C VAL A 577 -18.11 -6.91 -1.11
N ARG A 578 -19.15 -6.81 -0.28
CA ARG A 578 -20.17 -7.86 -0.18
C ARG A 578 -21.01 -7.98 -1.45
N GLU A 579 -21.43 -6.85 -2.03
CA GLU A 579 -22.25 -6.83 -3.25
C GLU A 579 -21.49 -7.39 -4.47
N SER A 580 -20.21 -7.04 -4.58
CA SER A 580 -19.34 -7.47 -5.70
C SER A 580 -18.82 -8.89 -5.58
N LYS A 581 -18.84 -9.48 -4.38
CA LYS A 581 -18.36 -10.83 -4.08
C LYS A 581 -16.86 -11.06 -4.38
N VAL A 582 -16.06 -10.00 -4.54
CA VAL A 582 -14.63 -10.10 -4.91
C VAL A 582 -13.78 -10.90 -3.91
N LEU A 583 -14.23 -11.04 -2.66
CA LEU A 583 -13.54 -11.84 -1.65
C LEU A 583 -13.90 -13.34 -1.72
N GLU A 584 -14.97 -13.73 -2.41
CA GLU A 584 -15.36 -15.15 -2.59
C GLU A 584 -14.27 -15.91 -3.36
N ASP A 585 -13.49 -15.22 -4.22
CA ASP A 585 -12.38 -15.80 -4.99
C ASP A 585 -11.11 -16.08 -4.14
N CYS A 586 -11.07 -15.66 -2.88
CA CYS A 586 -9.91 -15.86 -2.02
C CYS A 586 -9.90 -17.26 -1.40
N GLN A 587 -9.02 -18.14 -1.90
CA GLN A 587 -8.89 -19.53 -1.41
C GLN A 587 -8.74 -19.64 0.11
N LEU A 588 -7.93 -18.78 0.75
CA LEU A 588 -7.75 -18.84 2.21
C LEU A 588 -9.06 -18.57 2.96
N LEU A 589 -9.93 -17.68 2.46
CA LEU A 589 -11.24 -17.43 3.09
C LEU A 589 -12.20 -18.60 2.90
N GLN A 590 -12.11 -19.30 1.77
CA GLN A 590 -12.84 -20.56 1.54
C GLN A 590 -12.34 -21.64 2.50
N ASP A 591 -11.03 -21.80 2.65
CA ASP A 591 -10.40 -22.78 3.55
C ASP A 591 -10.71 -22.52 5.04
N LEU A 592 -10.88 -21.25 5.42
CA LEU A 592 -11.37 -20.83 6.74
C LEU A 592 -12.86 -21.20 6.98
N GLY A 593 -13.58 -21.64 5.94
CA GLY A 593 -14.99 -22.02 5.98
C GLY A 593 -15.95 -20.83 6.02
N ILE A 594 -15.50 -19.64 5.60
CA ILE A 594 -16.32 -18.41 5.62
C ILE A 594 -17.39 -18.45 4.53
N PHE A 595 -17.04 -19.00 3.36
CA PHE A 595 -17.96 -19.23 2.26
C PHE A 595 -18.31 -20.72 2.22
N VAL A 596 -19.59 -21.06 2.37
CA VAL A 596 -20.05 -22.44 2.27
C VAL A 596 -20.08 -22.83 0.80
N GLU A 597 -19.28 -23.82 0.40
CA GLU A 597 -19.41 -24.44 -0.92
C GLU A 597 -20.86 -24.96 -1.07
N GLN A 598 -21.60 -24.44 -2.04
CA GLN A 598 -22.63 -25.26 -2.66
C GLN A 598 -21.87 -26.38 -3.38
N GLN A 599 -21.75 -27.53 -2.73
CA GLN A 599 -21.17 -28.71 -3.39
C GLN A 599 -21.83 -28.88 -4.76
N PRO A 600 -21.07 -29.05 -5.85
CA PRO A 600 -21.66 -29.52 -7.08
C PRO A 600 -22.26 -30.89 -6.75
N LYS A 601 -23.58 -31.02 -6.92
CA LYS A 601 -24.24 -32.33 -6.90
C LYS A 601 -23.42 -33.24 -7.79
N GLU A 602 -22.90 -34.33 -7.23
CA GLU A 602 -22.24 -35.38 -7.98
C GLU A 602 -23.20 -35.86 -9.07
N GLU A 603 -23.02 -35.36 -10.30
CA GLU A 603 -23.52 -36.04 -11.47
C GLU A 603 -22.75 -37.36 -11.57
N ILE A 604 -23.50 -38.43 -11.40
CA ILE A 604 -23.09 -39.82 -11.57
C ILE A 604 -22.22 -39.91 -12.84
N ARG A 605 -20.95 -40.29 -12.66
CA ARG A 605 -20.05 -40.61 -13.77
C ARG A 605 -20.58 -41.87 -14.47
N ASP A 606 -21.29 -41.69 -15.58
CA ASP A 606 -21.50 -42.75 -16.55
C ASP A 606 -20.15 -43.10 -17.20
N LEU A 607 -19.62 -44.26 -16.85
CA LEU A 607 -18.29 -44.77 -17.23
C LEU A 607 -18.18 -45.25 -18.69
N ASN A 608 -19.06 -44.82 -19.59
CA ASN A 608 -19.19 -45.42 -20.92
C ASN A 608 -19.03 -44.45 -22.11
N ASN A 609 -18.18 -43.43 -22.02
CA ASN A 609 -17.70 -42.72 -23.21
C ASN A 609 -16.35 -41.99 -23.00
N PRO A 610 -15.20 -42.56 -23.43
CA PRO A 610 -13.88 -41.95 -23.19
C PRO A 610 -13.47 -40.82 -24.15
N GLN A 611 -14.40 -40.23 -24.92
CA GLN A 611 -14.03 -39.25 -25.96
C GLN A 611 -15.10 -38.16 -26.13
N GLN A 612 -15.28 -37.29 -25.14
CA GLN A 612 -15.70 -35.90 -25.32
C GLN A 612 -15.87 -35.24 -23.95
N SER A 613 -14.83 -34.52 -23.51
CA SER A 613 -14.89 -33.34 -22.62
C SER A 613 -13.61 -33.28 -21.81
N ASN A 614 -12.64 -32.47 -22.22
CA ASN A 614 -11.61 -31.93 -21.29
C ASN A 614 -10.87 -30.69 -21.82
N THR A 615 -11.30 -30.08 -22.92
CA THR A 615 -10.62 -28.91 -23.51
C THR A 615 -11.46 -27.64 -23.59
N SER A 616 -12.75 -27.65 -23.21
CA SER A 616 -13.64 -26.48 -23.37
C SER A 616 -14.18 -25.84 -22.09
N LYS A 617 -14.16 -26.52 -20.93
CA LYS A 617 -14.67 -25.93 -19.66
C LYS A 617 -13.58 -25.25 -18.81
N ALA A 618 -12.32 -25.69 -18.88
CA ALA A 618 -11.22 -25.07 -18.14
C ALA A 618 -10.76 -23.74 -18.75
N SER A 619 -10.89 -23.60 -20.07
CA SER A 619 -10.54 -22.41 -20.86
C SER A 619 -11.61 -21.31 -20.75
N GLN A 620 -12.88 -21.65 -20.51
CA GLN A 620 -13.95 -20.65 -20.31
C GLN A 620 -13.89 -19.96 -18.94
N ASN A 621 -13.47 -20.65 -17.87
CA ASN A 621 -13.41 -20.05 -16.52
C ASN A 621 -12.29 -19.00 -16.37
N GLY A 622 -11.18 -19.12 -17.10
CA GLY A 622 -10.07 -18.16 -17.03
C GLY A 622 -10.34 -16.82 -17.74
N LEU A 623 -11.29 -16.79 -18.68
CA LEU A 623 -11.62 -15.60 -19.48
C LEU A 623 -12.77 -14.77 -18.89
N LEU A 624 -13.50 -15.30 -17.90
CA LEU A 624 -14.60 -14.60 -17.25
C LEU A 624 -14.17 -13.28 -16.59
N PRO A 625 -13.05 -13.20 -15.84
CA PRO A 625 -12.58 -11.93 -15.28
C PRO A 625 -12.22 -10.89 -16.35
N VAL A 626 -11.71 -11.34 -17.51
CA VAL A 626 -11.36 -10.50 -18.65
C VAL A 626 -12.63 -9.91 -19.28
N LYS A 627 -13.65 -10.76 -19.48
CA LYS A 627 -14.98 -10.36 -19.98
C LYS A 627 -15.65 -9.34 -19.05
N ASP A 628 -15.64 -9.61 -17.75
CA ASP A 628 -16.18 -8.71 -16.72
C ASP A 628 -15.46 -7.36 -16.72
N TYR A 629 -14.13 -7.36 -16.79
CA TYR A 629 -13.34 -6.13 -16.85
C TYR A 629 -13.66 -5.30 -18.10
N LEU A 630 -13.70 -5.95 -19.27
CA LEU A 630 -14.04 -5.30 -20.54
C LEU A 630 -15.41 -4.63 -20.47
N PHE A 631 -16.43 -5.37 -20.02
CA PHE A 631 -17.79 -4.84 -19.89
C PHE A 631 -17.86 -3.66 -18.93
N ASN A 632 -17.23 -3.78 -17.74
CA ASN A 632 -17.21 -2.70 -16.76
C ASN A 632 -16.46 -1.46 -17.28
N LEU A 633 -15.39 -1.63 -18.07
CA LEU A 633 -14.63 -0.53 -18.64
C LEU A 633 -15.44 0.23 -19.71
N VAL A 634 -16.13 -0.48 -20.61
CA VAL A 634 -17.05 0.14 -21.58
C VAL A 634 -18.20 0.84 -20.84
N LYS A 635 -18.74 0.20 -19.80
CA LYS A 635 -19.85 0.75 -19.02
C LYS A 635 -19.50 2.07 -18.33
N THR A 636 -18.32 2.13 -17.71
CA THR A 636 -17.89 3.31 -16.94
C THR A 636 -17.44 4.47 -17.84
N GLN A 637 -16.86 4.16 -19.00
CA GLN A 637 -16.37 5.17 -19.95
C GLN A 637 -17.45 5.61 -20.95
N GLY A 638 -18.51 4.82 -21.10
CA GLY A 638 -19.64 5.04 -22.01
C GLY A 638 -19.33 4.73 -23.47
N LEU A 639 -18.22 5.30 -23.97
CA LEU A 639 -17.72 5.15 -25.33
C LEU A 639 -16.18 4.99 -25.27
N MET A 640 -15.58 4.11 -26.07
CA MET A 640 -14.12 3.94 -26.11
C MET A 640 -13.65 3.48 -27.48
N GLY A 641 -12.43 3.85 -27.91
CA GLY A 641 -11.83 3.28 -29.11
C GLY A 641 -11.54 1.79 -28.94
N ARG A 642 -11.88 0.96 -29.93
CA ARG A 642 -11.66 -0.51 -29.88
C ARG A 642 -10.20 -0.84 -29.57
N GLN A 643 -9.26 -0.20 -30.26
CA GLN A 643 -7.83 -0.42 -30.04
C GLN A 643 -7.39 -0.03 -28.62
N ILE A 644 -7.88 1.09 -28.07
CA ILE A 644 -7.54 1.52 -26.70
C ILE A 644 -8.13 0.55 -25.67
N LEU A 645 -9.34 0.06 -25.91
CA LEU A 645 -9.98 -0.96 -25.07
C LEU A 645 -9.15 -2.25 -25.03
N VAL A 646 -8.74 -2.75 -26.20
CA VAL A 646 -7.90 -3.95 -26.34
C VAL A 646 -6.53 -3.75 -25.68
N GLN A 647 -5.89 -2.59 -25.89
CA GLN A 647 -4.60 -2.24 -25.25
C GLN A 647 -4.71 -2.19 -23.73
N ASN A 648 -5.76 -1.57 -23.18
CA ASN A 648 -5.99 -1.53 -21.73
C ASN A 648 -6.13 -2.95 -21.16
N ILE A 649 -6.89 -3.82 -21.83
CA ILE A 649 -7.09 -5.22 -21.40
C ILE A 649 -5.78 -6.00 -21.47
N CYS A 650 -5.02 -5.90 -22.56
CA CYS A 650 -3.73 -6.59 -22.69
C CYS A 650 -2.70 -6.09 -21.67
N SER A 651 -2.75 -4.79 -21.31
CA SER A 651 -1.88 -4.23 -20.26
C SER A 651 -2.25 -4.76 -18.87
N GLN A 652 -3.55 -4.92 -18.59
CA GLN A 652 -4.05 -5.42 -17.32
C GLN A 652 -3.89 -6.94 -17.18
N PHE A 653 -4.07 -7.68 -18.28
CA PHE A 653 -4.02 -9.14 -18.35
C PHE A 653 -2.90 -9.57 -19.31
N THR A 654 -1.65 -9.41 -18.89
CA THR A 654 -0.46 -9.68 -19.71
C THR A 654 -0.34 -11.11 -20.25
N GLN A 655 -1.08 -12.06 -19.68
CA GLN A 655 -1.10 -13.47 -20.09
C GLN A 655 -2.16 -13.77 -21.17
N VAL A 656 -3.04 -12.81 -21.47
CA VAL A 656 -4.14 -13.00 -22.43
C VAL A 656 -3.73 -12.40 -23.77
N PRO A 657 -3.66 -13.18 -24.85
CA PRO A 657 -3.31 -12.67 -26.16
C PRO A 657 -4.45 -11.81 -26.72
N GLU A 658 -4.08 -10.82 -27.53
CA GLU A 658 -4.99 -9.88 -28.20
C GLU A 658 -6.13 -10.60 -28.94
N SER A 659 -5.85 -11.73 -29.60
CA SER A 659 -6.86 -12.53 -30.32
C SER A 659 -8.00 -13.03 -29.41
N GLN A 660 -7.71 -13.40 -28.16
CA GLN A 660 -8.73 -13.85 -27.21
C GLN A 660 -9.56 -12.68 -26.68
N VAL A 661 -8.96 -11.49 -26.55
CA VAL A 661 -9.70 -10.27 -26.19
C VAL A 661 -10.69 -9.91 -27.30
N GLU A 662 -10.26 -10.04 -28.56
CA GLU A 662 -11.12 -9.80 -29.73
C GLU A 662 -12.28 -10.82 -29.82
N GLU A 663 -12.04 -12.09 -29.51
CA GLU A 663 -13.12 -13.10 -29.41
C GLU A 663 -14.14 -12.74 -28.32
N LEU A 664 -13.68 -12.23 -27.17
CA LEU A 664 -14.57 -11.77 -26.09
C LEU A 664 -15.39 -10.53 -26.50
N LEU A 665 -14.79 -9.59 -27.25
CA LEU A 665 -15.51 -8.46 -27.83
C LEU A 665 -16.65 -8.92 -28.73
N GLU A 666 -16.36 -9.85 -29.65
CA GLU A 666 -17.40 -10.42 -30.52
C GLU A 666 -18.49 -11.14 -29.73
N HIS A 667 -18.14 -11.86 -28.66
CA HIS A 667 -19.10 -12.54 -27.80
C HIS A 667 -20.04 -11.55 -27.12
N LEU A 668 -19.52 -10.47 -26.56
CA LEU A 668 -20.31 -9.42 -25.92
C LEU A 668 -21.19 -8.65 -26.94
N CYS A 669 -20.73 -8.49 -28.18
CA CYS A 669 -21.56 -7.97 -29.27
C CYS A 669 -22.70 -8.92 -29.63
N LYS A 670 -22.45 -10.23 -29.69
CA LYS A 670 -23.48 -11.25 -29.94
C LYS A 670 -24.52 -11.29 -28.82
N GLU A 671 -24.09 -11.12 -27.57
CA GLU A 671 -24.97 -11.01 -26.39
C GLU A 671 -25.69 -9.65 -26.29
N LYS A 672 -25.49 -8.74 -27.25
CA LYS A 672 -26.03 -7.37 -27.27
C LYS A 672 -25.68 -6.53 -26.03
N GLN A 673 -24.61 -6.88 -25.32
CA GLN A 673 -24.14 -6.13 -24.15
C GLN A 673 -23.33 -4.89 -24.57
N ILE A 674 -22.65 -4.96 -25.71
CA ILE A 674 -21.89 -3.86 -26.31
C ILE A 674 -22.13 -3.81 -27.83
N SER A 675 -21.89 -2.66 -28.43
CA SER A 675 -22.03 -2.42 -29.88
C SER A 675 -20.81 -1.67 -30.43
N ILE A 676 -20.50 -1.88 -31.71
CA ILE A 676 -19.40 -1.21 -32.42
C ILE A 676 -19.97 -0.19 -33.40
N LEU A 677 -19.63 1.08 -33.20
CA LEU A 677 -19.84 2.18 -34.16
C LEU A 677 -18.78 2.11 -35.26
N ASN A 678 -19.20 2.40 -36.49
CA ASN A 678 -18.37 2.36 -37.71
C ASN A 678 -17.65 1.02 -37.96
N PRO A 679 -18.36 -0.14 -37.98
CA PRO A 679 -17.74 -1.45 -38.11
C PRO A 679 -17.01 -1.68 -39.45
N ARG A 680 -17.21 -0.79 -40.44
CA ARG A 680 -16.55 -0.83 -41.76
C ARG A 680 -15.23 -0.06 -41.81
N GLU A 681 -14.91 0.73 -40.77
CA GLU A 681 -13.64 1.42 -40.66
C GLU A 681 -12.55 0.53 -40.07
N GLN A 682 -11.29 0.97 -40.17
CA GLN A 682 -10.15 0.28 -39.57
C GLN A 682 -10.29 0.22 -38.03
N PRO A 683 -9.79 -0.83 -37.36
CA PRO A 683 -9.93 -1.01 -35.91
C PRO A 683 -9.52 0.20 -35.06
N GLU A 684 -8.55 1.00 -35.53
CA GLU A 684 -8.06 2.21 -34.86
C GLU A 684 -9.11 3.35 -34.84
N ALA A 685 -10.10 3.30 -35.73
CA ALA A 685 -11.18 4.29 -35.84
C ALA A 685 -12.52 3.80 -35.27
N GLN A 686 -12.64 2.50 -34.98
CA GLN A 686 -13.85 1.91 -34.41
C GLN A 686 -14.07 2.32 -32.95
N LEU A 687 -15.33 2.59 -32.60
CA LEU A 687 -15.75 2.97 -31.25
C LEU A 687 -16.67 1.89 -30.67
N VAL A 688 -16.49 1.56 -29.41
CA VAL A 688 -17.26 0.57 -28.65
C VAL A 688 -18.10 1.30 -27.62
N TYR A 689 -19.37 0.93 -27.51
CA TYR A 689 -20.33 1.52 -26.58
C TYR A 689 -21.29 0.47 -26.01
N LEU A 690 -22.04 0.81 -24.96
CA LEU A 690 -23.03 -0.10 -24.38
C LEU A 690 -24.16 -0.40 -25.36
N GLY A 691 -24.51 -1.68 -25.52
CA GLY A 691 -25.68 -2.09 -26.27
C GLY A 691 -26.95 -1.70 -25.52
N PHE A 692 -27.96 -1.18 -26.23
CA PHE A 692 -29.28 -1.00 -25.64
C PHE A 692 -29.88 -2.40 -25.42
N ALA A 693 -30.07 -2.77 -24.14
CA ALA A 693 -31.04 -3.80 -23.81
C ALA A 693 -32.43 -3.19 -24.07
N GLU A 694 -33.14 -3.69 -25.08
CA GLU A 694 -34.57 -3.45 -25.24
C GLU A 694 -35.36 -4.01 -24.05
#